data_AF-A0A662X234-F1
#
_entry.id   AF-A0A662X234-F1
#
_cell.length_a   1.000
_cell.length_b   1.000
_cell.length_c   1.000
_cell.angle_alpha   90.00
_cell.angle_beta   90.00
_cell.angle_gamma   90.00
#
_symmetry.space_group_name_H-M   'P 1'
#
loop_
_entity.id
_entity.type
_entity.pdbx_description
1 polymer ?
#
loop_
_entity_poly.entity_id
_entity_poly.type
_entity_poly.pdbx_seq_one_letter_code
_entity_poly.pdbx_strand_id
1 'polypeptide(L)'
;KRQKEKHEGKVASLQDALTRQSRQGAQEKELEARTRWQNELVAKQDTRIEELKAKYDAALENQQTELLRARQLAIDSASAAAAKWEKAKTTQKEEEELEKRRRLEMAAREKERKEEQRVQKRLQQEFDEREKRLLERERTLVEKEKRDERRRSEEAKKSATEAAATAAAAPNVVVVNVNAADDEEDSNQRGKGGAMARVATGNRRRSGRLEESDEDIPMAQHVAELQAKEAQVALRAEERVQKLMQEFQERKETEFRAAMVNVRKGIQKLELSLEETKAEKKRAEEQLLSERQAFVKLKHECEEAKDSKRTMLQRLEEANENLGKLRGVVGDFHTRCQALEEQHKSAVREKEASELATAEAHRTSEGLREQLVRITEAATRLETSLDTSVETSEQSKKELLDRVAVLEHQMQAREERFVAEMSAVEEQNTRGLRTATSQYDSHLRKLQETIEEGRLRHQEAEAKASQLELSVRELTASKEALQAMVDQLKMDSSRERKEFADLSRMHKNLTGSVSGRLGSANEAQEEERSKRVVAEMRALKAEKLAERAKNDKQKELQAYRLRLQQLTRECAEARKGVASEMNVGWVHLQKEVSLTGIKWQKRTEKLLQEADTMWRRKAKEDKQEWKQRIAQKDKEMDALLSSQRVNDQSKYDQVVARLEMKARELEDLEARLNTQVDANAGLQQTIQKLEEEQTLHLMEHSQLRDRLSGMQAASQRAEEERERVRALLEKRKSMCQALHGFVASIAGESGADFLANLLEESDGNEQKTGDHRQLATELSKLATRLQEQQTQALEKAAAEATVNAKEGASTPLVFELDAAKKALSSFWSDPARNSAGDDEYVGHLPWYLRAARAIKQEREASEQKIAGLRVELAAKGAEAQNMRDDHVQWQEANNLLRFEKDTLLREMGLLRQTLQKRKEQELQELRAEYDVRIEQLKQRQDRSIVKMDQDYEVRPEVTTVLLTVERDDNTCLAMAQLRDLLEAERRSASHTKNEGIELVRRSSSAKMALERTEEELKDAQQKLDKETDELREA
;
A
#
# COMPACT_ATOMS: atom_id res chain seq x y z
N LYS A 1 78.07 13.06 31.33
CA LYS A 1 76.73 12.91 31.95
C LYS A 1 75.86 14.09 31.51
N ARG A 2 75.62 15.15 32.30
CA ARG A 2 74.78 16.34 32.00
C ARG A 2 74.46 16.74 30.54
N GLN A 3 75.42 16.79 29.61
CA GLN A 3 75.12 17.05 28.18
C GLN A 3 74.32 15.91 27.52
N LYS A 4 74.63 14.65 27.82
CA LYS A 4 73.98 13.47 27.24
C LYS A 4 72.50 13.42 27.63
N GLU A 5 72.21 13.61 28.91
CA GLU A 5 70.86 13.74 29.47
C GLU A 5 70.06 14.87 28.76
N LYS A 6 70.69 16.02 28.49
CA LYS A 6 70.07 17.13 27.74
C LYS A 6 69.80 16.81 26.25
N HIS A 7 70.57 15.92 25.63
CA HIS A 7 70.29 15.46 24.26
C HIS A 7 69.22 14.35 24.24
N GLU A 8 69.30 13.39 25.16
CA GLU A 8 68.34 12.29 25.33
C GLU A 8 66.92 12.87 25.60
N GLY A 9 66.78 13.87 26.47
CA GLY A 9 65.52 14.58 26.69
C GLY A 9 64.99 15.37 25.47
N LYS A 10 65.87 15.92 24.63
CA LYS A 10 65.45 16.58 23.36
C LYS A 10 64.99 15.57 22.31
N VAL A 11 65.62 14.40 22.23
CA VAL A 11 65.19 13.31 21.33
C VAL A 11 63.80 12.81 21.74
N ALA A 12 63.59 12.55 23.04
CA ALA A 12 62.28 12.17 23.56
C ALA A 12 61.20 13.22 23.23
N SER A 13 61.48 14.51 23.46
CA SER A 13 60.55 15.61 23.13
C SER A 13 60.19 15.68 21.63
N LEU A 14 61.14 15.40 20.74
CA LEU A 14 60.89 15.36 19.30
C LEU A 14 60.11 14.10 18.86
N GLN A 15 60.34 12.95 19.48
CA GLN A 15 59.53 11.75 19.26
C GLN A 15 58.08 11.95 19.75
N ASP A 16 57.90 12.65 20.87
CA ASP A 16 56.57 13.00 21.39
C ASP A 16 55.84 13.98 20.47
N ALA A 17 56.54 14.95 19.89
CA ALA A 17 55.98 15.86 18.88
C ALA A 17 55.58 15.10 17.59
N LEU A 18 56.45 14.23 17.08
CA LEU A 18 56.21 13.46 15.86
C LEU A 18 55.03 12.48 16.00
N THR A 19 54.89 11.84 17.17
CA THR A 19 53.76 10.94 17.46
C THR A 19 52.45 11.70 17.67
N ARG A 20 52.46 12.91 18.26
CA ARG A 20 51.28 13.80 18.32
C ARG A 20 50.84 14.23 16.92
N GLN A 21 51.76 14.70 16.08
CA GLN A 21 51.47 15.05 14.67
C GLN A 21 50.92 13.85 13.88
N SER A 22 51.49 12.66 14.07
CA SER A 22 51.00 11.43 13.43
C SER A 22 49.59 11.05 13.87
N ARG A 23 49.22 11.28 15.14
CA ARG A 23 47.85 11.08 15.65
C ARG A 23 46.86 12.08 15.06
N GLN A 24 47.24 13.35 14.94
CA GLN A 24 46.40 14.39 14.32
C GLN A 24 46.11 14.06 12.85
N GLY A 25 47.14 13.76 12.05
CA GLY A 25 46.98 13.37 10.64
C GLY A 25 46.26 12.03 10.41
N ALA A 26 46.09 11.20 11.46
CA ALA A 26 45.20 10.05 11.43
C ALA A 26 43.74 10.45 11.69
N GLN A 27 43.49 11.32 12.68
CA GLN A 27 42.16 11.85 13.00
C GLN A 27 41.55 12.66 11.85
N GLU A 28 42.34 13.49 11.16
CA GLU A 28 41.91 14.23 9.97
C GLU A 28 41.43 13.29 8.85
N LYS A 29 42.21 12.23 8.56
CA LYS A 29 41.84 11.21 7.56
C LYS A 29 40.60 10.41 7.98
N GLU A 30 40.41 10.18 9.27
CA GLU A 30 39.19 9.54 9.78
C GLU A 30 37.96 10.44 9.60
N LEU A 31 38.10 11.75 9.86
CA LEU A 31 37.02 12.73 9.62
C LEU A 31 36.70 12.88 8.13
N GLU A 32 37.70 12.87 7.25
CA GLU A 32 37.48 12.79 5.79
C GLU A 32 36.77 11.49 5.37
N ALA A 33 37.15 10.34 5.93
CA ALA A 33 36.49 9.07 5.62
C ALA A 33 35.02 9.08 6.10
N ARG A 34 34.76 9.57 7.32
CA ARG A 34 33.41 9.69 7.91
C ARG A 34 32.52 10.64 7.10
N THR A 35 33.02 11.80 6.68
CA THR A 35 32.25 12.78 5.89
C THR A 35 32.00 12.30 4.46
N ARG A 36 32.98 11.66 3.80
CA ARG A 36 32.77 11.00 2.49
C ARG A 36 31.69 9.92 2.58
N TRP A 37 31.72 9.08 3.62
CA TRP A 37 30.72 8.04 3.86
C TRP A 37 29.31 8.62 4.13
N GLN A 38 29.21 9.71 4.91
CA GLN A 38 27.95 10.42 5.13
C GLN A 38 27.37 10.97 3.82
N ASN A 39 28.19 11.62 2.99
CA ASN A 39 27.75 12.14 1.69
C ASN A 39 27.32 11.02 0.74
N GLU A 40 28.03 9.90 0.70
CA GLU A 40 27.67 8.73 -0.10
C GLU A 40 26.39 8.03 0.41
N LEU A 41 26.13 8.06 1.72
CA LEU A 41 24.89 7.58 2.32
C LEU A 41 23.70 8.47 1.97
N VAL A 42 23.85 9.80 2.03
CA VAL A 42 22.83 10.78 1.65
C VAL A 42 22.47 10.62 0.17
N ALA A 43 23.46 10.58 -0.73
CA ALA A 43 23.20 10.35 -2.16
C ALA A 43 22.42 9.05 -2.44
N LYS A 44 22.67 7.97 -1.68
CA LYS A 44 21.93 6.70 -1.77
C LYS A 44 20.53 6.74 -1.14
N GLN A 45 20.24 7.73 -0.30
CA GLN A 45 18.88 8.01 0.18
C GLN A 45 18.12 8.87 -0.82
N ASP A 46 18.73 9.92 -1.36
CA ASP A 46 18.13 10.83 -2.34
C ASP A 46 17.72 10.11 -3.63
N THR A 47 18.63 9.34 -4.25
CA THR A 47 18.30 8.55 -5.46
C THR A 47 17.17 7.55 -5.20
N ARG A 48 17.10 6.99 -3.98
CA ARG A 48 16.02 6.08 -3.57
C ARG A 48 14.70 6.82 -3.31
N ILE A 49 14.74 8.08 -2.88
CA ILE A 49 13.57 8.95 -2.76
C ILE A 49 13.05 9.32 -4.16
N GLU A 50 13.93 9.62 -5.11
CA GLU A 50 13.58 9.86 -6.52
C GLU A 50 12.96 8.62 -7.18
N GLU A 51 13.57 7.43 -7.01
CA GLU A 51 12.98 6.16 -7.43
C GLU A 51 11.57 5.92 -6.87
N LEU A 52 11.33 6.30 -5.61
CA LEU A 52 10.03 6.14 -4.96
C LEU A 52 9.00 7.15 -5.50
N LYS A 53 9.39 8.42 -5.70
CA LYS A 53 8.55 9.43 -6.35
C LYS A 53 8.11 8.97 -7.74
N ALA A 54 9.05 8.60 -8.61
CA ALA A 54 8.76 8.13 -9.96
C ALA A 54 7.80 6.90 -9.99
N LYS A 55 7.90 6.00 -8.99
CA LYS A 55 6.98 4.86 -8.85
C LYS A 55 5.58 5.28 -8.36
N TYR A 56 5.47 6.29 -7.51
CA TYR A 56 4.18 6.88 -7.11
C TYR A 56 3.54 7.68 -8.25
N ASP A 57 4.31 8.49 -8.97
CA ASP A 57 3.83 9.30 -10.09
C ASP A 57 3.31 8.39 -11.22
N ALA A 58 4.06 7.36 -11.61
CA ALA A 58 3.61 6.36 -12.57
C ALA A 58 2.39 5.54 -12.08
N ALA A 59 2.22 5.33 -10.77
CA ALA A 59 1.02 4.69 -10.24
C ALA A 59 -0.21 5.61 -10.32
N LEU A 60 -0.03 6.93 -10.07
CA LEU A 60 -1.06 7.94 -10.23
C LEU A 60 -1.48 8.12 -11.69
N GLU A 61 -0.53 8.15 -12.64
CA GLU A 61 -0.82 8.17 -14.07
C GLU A 61 -1.62 6.93 -14.49
N ASN A 62 -1.21 5.73 -14.08
CA ASN A 62 -1.96 4.51 -14.38
C ASN A 62 -3.41 4.59 -13.85
N GLN A 63 -3.61 4.96 -12.58
CA GLN A 63 -4.95 5.15 -12.01
C GLN A 63 -5.78 6.20 -12.76
N GLN A 64 -5.17 7.30 -13.21
CA GLN A 64 -5.86 8.30 -14.04
C GLN A 64 -6.27 7.71 -15.40
N THR A 65 -5.41 6.94 -16.08
CA THR A 65 -5.80 6.29 -17.35
C THR A 65 -6.90 5.24 -17.16
N GLU A 66 -6.89 4.50 -16.05
CA GLU A 66 -7.94 3.52 -15.73
C GLU A 66 -9.28 4.19 -15.42
N LEU A 67 -9.28 5.28 -14.64
CA LEU A 67 -10.47 6.09 -14.39
C LEU A 67 -11.01 6.72 -15.68
N LEU A 68 -10.15 7.17 -16.59
CA LEU A 68 -10.57 7.68 -17.90
C LEU A 68 -11.16 6.58 -18.79
N ARG A 69 -10.58 5.38 -18.84
CA ARG A 69 -11.18 4.22 -19.54
C ARG A 69 -12.53 3.82 -18.95
N ALA A 70 -12.63 3.75 -17.62
CA ALA A 70 -13.87 3.42 -16.92
C ALA A 70 -14.97 4.47 -17.18
N ARG A 71 -14.61 5.76 -17.19
CA ARG A 71 -15.51 6.85 -17.54
C ARG A 71 -15.97 6.77 -19.00
N GLN A 72 -15.07 6.44 -19.93
CA GLN A 72 -15.43 6.27 -21.34
C GLN A 72 -16.41 5.10 -21.52
N LEU A 73 -16.12 3.93 -20.93
CA LEU A 73 -17.03 2.77 -20.98
C LEU A 73 -18.41 3.07 -20.37
N ALA A 74 -18.48 3.89 -19.32
CA ALA A 74 -19.74 4.35 -18.74
C ALA A 74 -20.51 5.29 -19.69
N ILE A 75 -19.83 6.21 -20.38
CA ILE A 75 -20.42 7.09 -21.40
C ILE A 75 -20.91 6.28 -22.60
N ASP A 76 -20.11 5.34 -23.10
CA ASP A 76 -20.45 4.46 -24.21
C ASP A 76 -21.69 3.62 -23.88
N SER A 77 -21.73 3.01 -22.69
CA SER A 77 -22.88 2.26 -22.18
C SER A 77 -24.14 3.13 -22.04
N ALA A 78 -24.02 4.34 -21.50
CA ALA A 78 -25.12 5.29 -21.39
C ALA A 78 -25.63 5.72 -22.78
N SER A 79 -24.74 5.96 -23.74
CA SER A 79 -25.11 6.29 -25.12
C SER A 79 -25.83 5.13 -25.82
N ALA A 80 -25.40 3.89 -25.58
CA ALA A 80 -26.05 2.69 -26.10
C ALA A 80 -27.43 2.45 -25.47
N ALA A 81 -27.61 2.79 -24.19
CA ALA A 81 -28.91 2.78 -23.52
C ALA A 81 -29.85 3.87 -24.07
N ALA A 82 -29.37 5.10 -24.24
CA ALA A 82 -30.13 6.20 -24.85
C ALA A 82 -30.54 5.88 -26.30
N ALA A 83 -29.63 5.30 -27.10
CA ALA A 83 -29.92 4.87 -28.46
C ALA A 83 -30.95 3.72 -28.55
N LYS A 84 -31.01 2.84 -27.54
CA LYS A 84 -32.09 1.84 -27.40
C LYS A 84 -33.42 2.51 -27.03
N TRP A 85 -33.40 3.51 -26.14
CA TRP A 85 -34.60 4.21 -25.69
C TRP A 85 -35.23 5.06 -26.81
N GLU A 86 -34.44 5.85 -27.55
CA GLU A 86 -34.97 6.60 -28.71
C GLU A 86 -35.50 5.65 -29.79
N LYS A 87 -34.87 4.48 -30.03
CA LYS A 87 -35.41 3.46 -30.94
C LYS A 87 -36.77 2.92 -30.47
N ALA A 88 -36.91 2.55 -29.20
CA ALA A 88 -38.17 2.09 -28.62
C ALA A 88 -39.27 3.17 -28.69
N LYS A 89 -38.89 4.43 -28.51
CA LYS A 89 -39.75 5.61 -28.60
C LYS A 89 -40.15 5.95 -30.04
N THR A 90 -39.31 5.67 -31.04
CA THR A 90 -39.71 5.73 -32.46
C THR A 90 -40.67 4.60 -32.82
N THR A 91 -40.41 3.35 -32.41
CA THR A 91 -41.33 2.23 -32.70
C THR A 91 -42.68 2.42 -32.00
N GLN A 92 -42.72 2.92 -30.76
CA GLN A 92 -43.98 3.25 -30.08
C GLN A 92 -44.78 4.32 -30.84
N LYS A 93 -44.12 5.36 -31.40
CA LYS A 93 -44.80 6.37 -32.24
C LYS A 93 -45.35 5.78 -33.53
N GLU A 94 -44.62 4.88 -34.17
CA GLU A 94 -45.05 4.17 -35.36
C GLU A 94 -46.25 3.25 -35.08
N GLU A 95 -46.24 2.53 -33.95
CA GLU A 95 -47.38 1.73 -33.47
C GLU A 95 -48.60 2.60 -33.17
N GLU A 96 -48.43 3.72 -32.46
CA GLU A 96 -49.50 4.69 -32.23
C GLU A 96 -50.06 5.28 -33.53
N GLU A 97 -49.22 5.58 -34.53
CA GLU A 97 -49.67 6.03 -35.83
C GLU A 97 -50.43 4.94 -36.60
N LEU A 98 -49.96 3.69 -36.57
CA LEU A 98 -50.66 2.56 -37.15
C LEU A 98 -52.02 2.33 -36.46
N GLU A 99 -52.10 2.51 -35.14
CA GLU A 99 -53.38 2.41 -34.43
C GLU A 99 -54.31 3.59 -34.75
N LYS A 100 -53.80 4.83 -34.83
CA LYS A 100 -54.56 6.00 -35.29
C LYS A 100 -55.09 5.78 -36.72
N ARG A 101 -54.28 5.23 -37.63
CA ARG A 101 -54.69 4.84 -39.00
C ARG A 101 -55.79 3.77 -38.98
N ARG A 102 -55.65 2.69 -38.19
CA ARG A 102 -56.69 1.64 -38.02
C ARG A 102 -58.00 2.22 -37.48
N ARG A 103 -57.95 3.12 -36.49
CA ARG A 103 -59.14 3.80 -35.94
C ARG A 103 -59.83 4.69 -36.98
N LEU A 104 -59.06 5.42 -37.79
CA LEU A 104 -59.59 6.23 -38.91
C LEU A 104 -60.17 5.36 -40.04
N GLU A 105 -59.53 4.24 -40.38
CA GLU A 105 -60.01 3.27 -41.38
C GLU A 105 -61.33 2.62 -40.96
N MET A 106 -61.48 2.29 -39.67
CA MET A 106 -62.74 1.79 -39.11
C MET A 106 -63.84 2.86 -39.13
N ALA A 107 -63.52 4.11 -38.78
CA ALA A 107 -64.46 5.22 -38.87
C ALA A 107 -64.87 5.54 -40.33
N ALA A 108 -63.97 5.35 -41.30
CA ALA A 108 -64.27 5.47 -42.72
C ALA A 108 -65.25 4.38 -43.18
N ARG A 109 -64.98 3.09 -42.86
CA ARG A 109 -65.92 1.98 -43.14
C ARG A 109 -67.28 2.14 -42.46
N GLU A 110 -67.34 2.80 -41.30
CA GLU A 110 -68.61 3.07 -40.63
C GLU A 110 -69.39 4.21 -41.31
N LYS A 111 -68.71 5.25 -41.82
CA LYS A 111 -69.32 6.27 -42.69
C LYS A 111 -69.82 5.67 -44.00
N GLU A 112 -69.00 4.85 -44.65
CA GLU A 112 -69.33 4.12 -45.88
C GLU A 112 -70.63 3.33 -45.71
N ARG A 113 -70.72 2.46 -44.69
CA ARG A 113 -71.97 1.73 -44.35
C ARG A 113 -73.17 2.64 -44.09
N LYS A 114 -72.96 3.79 -43.44
CA LYS A 114 -74.02 4.79 -43.19
C LYS A 114 -74.45 5.52 -44.46
N GLU A 115 -73.57 5.65 -45.44
CA GLU A 115 -73.86 6.22 -46.76
C GLU A 115 -74.50 5.19 -47.69
N GLU A 116 -74.05 3.93 -47.70
CA GLU A 116 -74.74 2.80 -48.32
C GLU A 116 -76.19 2.68 -47.82
N GLN A 117 -76.43 2.76 -46.51
CA GLN A 117 -77.78 2.76 -45.93
C GLN A 117 -78.62 3.97 -46.36
N ARG A 118 -78.00 5.13 -46.59
CA ARG A 118 -78.69 6.33 -47.12
C ARG A 118 -79.00 6.19 -48.61
N VAL A 119 -78.10 5.60 -49.39
CA VAL A 119 -78.29 5.30 -50.81
C VAL A 119 -79.37 4.24 -50.98
N GLN A 120 -79.35 3.16 -50.20
CA GLN A 120 -80.41 2.14 -50.19
C GLN A 120 -81.77 2.75 -49.82
N LYS A 121 -81.85 3.62 -48.81
CA LYS A 121 -83.10 4.32 -48.47
C LYS A 121 -83.59 5.25 -49.58
N ARG A 122 -82.71 5.97 -50.26
CA ARG A 122 -83.07 6.79 -51.44
C ARG A 122 -83.52 5.92 -52.62
N LEU A 123 -82.83 4.81 -52.88
CA LEU A 123 -83.19 3.89 -53.95
C LEU A 123 -84.54 3.22 -53.68
N GLN A 124 -84.81 2.84 -52.42
CA GLN A 124 -86.12 2.34 -51.99
C GLN A 124 -87.19 3.42 -52.19
N GLN A 125 -86.96 4.66 -51.74
CA GLN A 125 -87.89 5.77 -51.99
C GLN A 125 -88.11 6.04 -53.48
N GLU A 126 -87.07 5.93 -54.33
CA GLU A 126 -87.24 5.99 -55.79
C GLU A 126 -88.05 4.81 -56.35
N PHE A 127 -87.92 3.60 -55.81
CA PHE A 127 -88.77 2.47 -56.17
C PHE A 127 -90.22 2.70 -55.72
N ASP A 128 -90.45 3.06 -54.47
CA ASP A 128 -91.78 3.34 -53.89
C ASP A 128 -92.47 4.49 -54.65
N GLU A 129 -91.74 5.54 -55.04
CA GLU A 129 -92.26 6.62 -55.89
C GLU A 129 -92.48 6.19 -57.34
N ARG A 130 -91.64 5.32 -57.92
CA ARG A 130 -91.84 4.78 -59.28
C ARG A 130 -93.05 3.86 -59.31
N GLU A 131 -93.25 3.03 -58.30
CA GLU A 131 -94.43 2.20 -58.11
C GLU A 131 -95.68 3.06 -57.92
N LYS A 132 -95.63 4.10 -57.06
CA LYS A 132 -96.73 5.06 -56.93
C LYS A 132 -97.04 5.77 -58.26
N ARG A 133 -96.02 6.21 -59.00
CA ARG A 133 -96.19 6.80 -60.35
C ARG A 133 -96.70 5.78 -61.38
N LEU A 134 -96.42 4.49 -61.23
CA LEU A 134 -96.97 3.43 -62.08
C LEU A 134 -98.43 3.16 -61.72
N LEU A 135 -98.79 3.06 -60.44
CA LEU A 135 -100.18 2.94 -59.99
C LEU A 135 -101.03 4.19 -60.35
N GLU A 136 -100.43 5.39 -60.33
CA GLU A 136 -101.07 6.61 -60.84
C GLU A 136 -101.17 6.62 -62.38
N ARG A 137 -100.19 6.05 -63.10
CA ARG A 137 -100.28 5.83 -64.55
C ARG A 137 -101.34 4.79 -64.90
N GLU A 138 -101.44 3.68 -64.19
CA GLU A 138 -102.48 2.66 -64.36
C GLU A 138 -103.86 3.23 -64.04
N ARG A 139 -104.00 3.98 -62.94
CA ARG A 139 -105.25 4.70 -62.64
C ARG A 139 -105.62 5.66 -63.75
N THR A 140 -104.68 6.46 -64.28
CA THR A 140 -104.94 7.39 -65.39
C THR A 140 -105.05 6.73 -66.75
N LEU A 141 -104.53 5.50 -66.95
CA LEU A 141 -104.75 4.68 -68.13
C LEU A 141 -106.13 4.05 -68.09
N VAL A 142 -106.56 3.45 -66.96
CA VAL A 142 -107.93 2.98 -66.74
C VAL A 142 -108.93 4.14 -66.80
N GLU A 143 -108.56 5.36 -66.38
CA GLU A 143 -109.37 6.57 -66.56
C GLU A 143 -109.32 7.15 -67.99
N LYS A 144 -108.33 6.80 -68.80
CA LYS A 144 -108.30 7.11 -70.24
C LYS A 144 -109.13 6.09 -71.00
N GLU A 145 -108.92 4.81 -70.76
CA GLU A 145 -109.70 3.69 -71.25
C GLU A 145 -111.19 3.91 -70.97
N LYS A 146 -111.60 4.24 -69.74
CA LYS A 146 -112.99 4.62 -69.40
C LYS A 146 -113.49 5.94 -70.03
N ARG A 147 -112.66 6.70 -70.75
CA ARG A 147 -113.04 7.90 -71.53
C ARG A 147 -112.93 7.67 -73.05
N ASP A 148 -112.03 6.82 -73.49
CA ASP A 148 -111.85 6.42 -74.89
C ASP A 148 -112.88 5.33 -75.26
N GLU A 149 -113.26 4.47 -74.32
CA GLU A 149 -114.43 3.59 -74.42
C GLU A 149 -115.72 4.39 -74.50
N ARG A 150 -115.83 5.45 -73.68
CA ARG A 150 -116.94 6.42 -73.83
C ARG A 150 -116.88 7.11 -75.18
N ARG A 151 -115.71 7.46 -75.72
CA ARG A 151 -115.60 8.07 -77.05
C ARG A 151 -115.96 7.12 -78.19
N ARG A 152 -115.62 5.84 -78.11
CA ARG A 152 -116.10 4.81 -79.06
C ARG A 152 -117.63 4.65 -78.95
N SER A 153 -118.19 4.66 -77.74
CA SER A 153 -119.63 4.78 -77.52
C SER A 153 -120.16 6.23 -77.64
N GLU A 154 -119.37 7.16 -78.18
CA GLU A 154 -119.72 8.56 -78.43
C GLU A 154 -119.34 9.02 -79.86
N GLU A 155 -119.09 8.08 -80.78
CA GLU A 155 -118.84 8.30 -82.21
C GLU A 155 -119.76 7.44 -83.13
N ALA A 156 -120.84 6.85 -82.58
CA ALA A 156 -121.73 5.90 -83.27
C ALA A 156 -123.19 6.39 -83.52
N LYS A 157 -123.80 7.20 -82.62
CA LYS A 157 -125.18 7.74 -82.73
C LYS A 157 -125.18 9.25 -82.97
N LYS A 158 -124.40 9.74 -83.93
CA LYS A 158 -124.54 11.14 -84.40
C LYS A 158 -124.55 11.32 -85.91
N SER A 159 -125.24 10.41 -86.61
CA SER A 159 -125.84 10.70 -87.92
C SER A 159 -127.34 10.36 -87.87
N ALA A 160 -128.19 11.18 -88.53
CA ALA A 160 -129.66 11.12 -88.53
C ALA A 160 -130.35 11.25 -87.13
N THR A 161 -130.42 12.41 -86.46
CA THR A 161 -131.26 13.64 -86.71
C THR A 161 -132.63 13.67 -86.02
N GLU A 162 -132.78 14.64 -85.10
CA GLU A 162 -133.90 15.62 -84.98
C GLU A 162 -135.35 15.12 -84.71
N ALA A 163 -136.13 15.67 -83.77
CA ALA A 163 -136.03 16.86 -82.90
C ALA A 163 -136.84 16.63 -81.56
N ALA A 164 -137.27 17.56 -80.69
CA ALA A 164 -137.38 19.03 -80.70
C ALA A 164 -137.33 19.67 -79.28
N ALA A 165 -138.38 20.41 -78.87
CA ALA A 165 -138.52 21.19 -77.62
C ALA A 165 -139.38 20.43 -76.55
N THR A 166 -139.54 20.81 -75.27
CA THR A 166 -139.50 22.08 -74.49
C THR A 166 -139.20 21.81 -72.99
N ALA A 167 -138.87 22.74 -72.07
CA ALA A 167 -138.21 24.06 -72.08
C ALA A 167 -138.11 24.64 -70.62
N ALA A 168 -137.25 25.66 -70.42
CA ALA A 168 -137.26 26.68 -69.33
C ALA A 168 -136.86 26.35 -67.86
N ALA A 169 -136.48 27.43 -67.15
CA ALA A 169 -136.24 27.63 -65.70
C ALA A 169 -134.90 27.20 -65.04
N ALA A 170 -134.53 27.93 -63.97
CA ALA A 170 -133.31 27.87 -63.14
C ALA A 170 -133.63 28.54 -61.76
N PRO A 171 -132.71 28.94 -60.85
CA PRO A 171 -131.30 28.57 -60.55
C PRO A 171 -131.10 28.25 -59.02
N ASN A 172 -129.89 28.49 -58.46
CA ASN A 172 -129.54 28.55 -57.02
C ASN A 172 -129.56 27.20 -56.24
N VAL A 173 -128.96 27.04 -55.05
CA VAL A 173 -128.44 27.98 -54.01
C VAL A 173 -126.99 27.63 -53.60
N VAL A 174 -126.20 28.64 -53.19
CA VAL A 174 -124.90 28.48 -52.49
C VAL A 174 -125.11 28.51 -50.97
N VAL A 175 -124.44 27.61 -50.24
CA VAL A 175 -124.23 27.77 -48.78
C VAL A 175 -122.75 27.59 -48.45
N VAL A 176 -122.16 28.63 -47.87
CA VAL A 176 -120.83 28.63 -47.24
C VAL A 176 -121.00 29.18 -45.83
N ASN A 177 -120.44 28.48 -44.85
CA ASN A 177 -120.07 29.00 -43.51
C ASN A 177 -119.13 27.94 -42.88
N VAL A 178 -117.93 28.23 -42.33
CA VAL A 178 -117.45 29.37 -41.52
C VAL A 178 -118.24 29.44 -40.21
N ASN A 179 -117.70 29.15 -39.01
CA ASN A 179 -116.33 28.89 -38.53
C ASN A 179 -116.39 28.07 -37.23
N ALA A 180 -115.25 27.50 -36.77
CA ALA A 180 -114.69 27.64 -35.41
C ALA A 180 -113.56 26.63 -35.11
N ALA A 181 -112.55 27.07 -34.34
CA ALA A 181 -111.77 26.35 -33.31
C ALA A 181 -111.15 24.95 -33.61
N ASP A 182 -109.89 24.63 -33.25
CA ASP A 182 -108.84 25.36 -32.50
C ASP A 182 -107.44 24.71 -32.73
N ASP A 183 -106.41 25.25 -32.07
CA ASP A 183 -105.08 24.71 -31.71
C ASP A 183 -103.92 24.60 -32.75
N GLU A 184 -102.88 25.42 -32.49
CA GLU A 184 -101.41 25.15 -32.56
C GLU A 184 -100.81 24.69 -33.92
N GLU A 185 -99.94 25.43 -34.65
CA GLU A 185 -98.70 26.16 -34.28
C GLU A 185 -97.68 25.33 -33.47
N ASP A 186 -96.35 25.40 -33.64
CA ASP A 186 -95.48 25.88 -34.74
C ASP A 186 -94.12 25.14 -34.60
N SER A 187 -93.12 25.41 -35.45
CA SER A 187 -91.67 25.53 -35.16
C SER A 187 -90.76 25.19 -36.36
N ASN A 188 -91.03 25.78 -37.54
CA ASN A 188 -90.16 25.61 -38.71
C ASN A 188 -89.10 26.72 -38.83
N GLN A 189 -87.85 26.47 -38.38
CA GLN A 189 -86.76 27.44 -38.51
C GLN A 189 -85.74 27.12 -39.63
N ARG A 190 -85.73 28.05 -40.60
CA ARG A 190 -84.61 28.63 -41.37
C ARG A 190 -83.18 28.02 -41.16
N GLY A 191 -82.38 27.76 -42.20
CA GLY A 191 -82.62 27.83 -43.65
C GLY A 191 -81.42 28.37 -44.48
N LYS A 192 -81.72 28.74 -45.74
CA LYS A 192 -80.86 29.43 -46.77
C LYS A 192 -79.74 28.63 -47.46
N GLY A 193 -79.82 28.57 -48.80
CA GLY A 193 -78.65 28.76 -49.70
C GLY A 193 -78.63 27.96 -51.01
N GLY A 194 -78.78 28.62 -52.18
CA GLY A 194 -78.17 28.14 -53.45
C GLY A 194 -79.03 27.99 -54.73
N ALA A 195 -79.11 29.06 -55.52
CA ALA A 195 -79.10 29.10 -57.01
C ALA A 195 -80.01 28.20 -57.91
N MET A 196 -81.06 28.83 -58.47
CA MET A 196 -81.57 28.81 -59.87
C MET A 196 -81.36 27.63 -60.85
N ALA A 197 -82.48 27.23 -61.51
CA ALA A 197 -82.56 27.03 -62.97
C ALA A 197 -84.00 27.33 -63.50
N ARG A 198 -84.18 27.66 -64.80
CA ARG A 198 -85.38 28.34 -65.34
C ARG A 198 -86.41 27.45 -66.07
N VAL A 199 -87.69 27.77 -65.85
CA VAL A 199 -88.80 27.99 -66.82
C VAL A 199 -88.80 27.26 -68.19
N ALA A 200 -89.85 26.47 -68.46
CA ALA A 200 -90.69 26.47 -69.70
C ALA A 200 -91.86 25.45 -69.56
N THR A 201 -93.11 25.84 -69.30
CA THR A 201 -94.17 26.22 -70.25
C THR A 201 -94.45 25.24 -71.41
N GLY A 202 -95.57 24.50 -71.32
CA GLY A 202 -96.20 23.73 -72.41
C GLY A 202 -97.72 23.63 -72.16
N ASN A 203 -98.57 23.76 -73.18
CA ASN A 203 -99.97 24.19 -73.00
C ASN A 203 -100.96 23.53 -73.99
N ARG A 204 -102.26 23.49 -73.62
CA ARG A 204 -103.50 23.39 -74.45
C ARG A 204 -104.21 22.03 -74.76
N ARG A 205 -105.40 21.87 -74.13
CA ARG A 205 -106.79 21.85 -74.72
C ARG A 205 -107.51 20.55 -75.23
N ARG A 206 -108.81 20.47 -74.85
CA ARG A 206 -110.03 19.94 -75.56
C ARG A 206 -110.21 18.39 -75.71
N SER A 207 -111.40 17.81 -75.99
CA SER A 207 -112.87 18.10 -75.79
C SER A 207 -113.74 16.92 -76.35
N GLY A 208 -115.06 16.83 -76.09
CA GLY A 208 -116.05 15.93 -76.78
C GLY A 208 -116.21 14.49 -76.21
N ARG A 209 -117.40 13.81 -76.12
CA ARG A 209 -118.79 13.91 -76.71
C ARG A 209 -118.94 13.54 -78.22
N LEU A 210 -119.97 12.80 -78.71
CA LEU A 210 -121.28 12.34 -78.13
C LEU A 210 -122.03 11.13 -78.85
N GLU A 211 -122.54 10.11 -78.09
CA GLU A 211 -123.37 8.87 -78.41
C GLU A 211 -122.91 7.87 -79.54
N GLU A 212 -123.23 6.55 -79.69
CA GLU A 212 -123.73 5.34 -78.93
C GLU A 212 -124.39 4.33 -79.98
N SER A 213 -124.54 3.00 -79.79
CA SER A 213 -125.34 1.98 -80.60
C SER A 213 -125.25 1.88 -82.16
N ASP A 214 -125.75 0.87 -82.89
CA ASP A 214 -125.89 -0.61 -82.78
C ASP A 214 -126.41 -1.12 -84.16
N GLU A 215 -125.97 -2.29 -84.65
CA GLU A 215 -126.80 -3.30 -85.37
C GLU A 215 -126.03 -4.61 -85.67
N ASP A 216 -126.75 -5.74 -85.80
CA ASP A 216 -126.18 -7.09 -85.65
C ASP A 216 -125.72 -7.81 -86.93
N ILE A 217 -124.47 -8.31 -86.90
CA ILE A 217 -123.95 -9.42 -87.72
C ILE A 217 -123.13 -10.33 -86.76
N PRO A 218 -123.28 -11.68 -86.79
CA PRO A 218 -123.21 -12.49 -85.57
C PRO A 218 -121.83 -12.55 -84.87
N MET A 219 -121.76 -11.90 -83.71
CA MET A 219 -120.54 -11.70 -82.91
C MET A 219 -119.80 -12.99 -82.47
N ALA A 220 -120.50 -14.12 -82.35
CA ALA A 220 -120.01 -15.30 -81.62
C ALA A 220 -118.65 -15.85 -82.08
N GLN A 221 -118.39 -15.90 -83.39
CA GLN A 221 -117.13 -16.45 -83.92
C GLN A 221 -115.96 -15.46 -83.78
N HIS A 222 -116.19 -14.17 -84.03
CA HIS A 222 -115.13 -13.16 -83.97
C HIS A 222 -114.73 -12.82 -82.52
N VAL A 223 -115.67 -12.88 -81.58
CA VAL A 223 -115.38 -12.79 -80.13
C VAL A 223 -114.52 -13.97 -79.68
N ALA A 224 -114.84 -15.20 -80.09
CA ALA A 224 -114.06 -16.38 -79.73
C ALA A 224 -112.62 -16.35 -80.29
N GLU A 225 -112.43 -15.88 -81.52
CA GLU A 225 -111.08 -15.81 -82.12
C GLU A 225 -110.22 -14.68 -81.52
N LEU A 226 -110.83 -13.56 -81.13
CA LEU A 226 -110.15 -12.50 -80.36
C LEU A 226 -109.75 -12.99 -78.97
N GLN A 227 -110.68 -13.56 -78.20
CA GLN A 227 -110.39 -14.12 -76.88
C GLN A 227 -109.29 -15.20 -76.91
N ALA A 228 -109.26 -16.05 -77.95
CA ALA A 228 -108.20 -17.03 -78.14
C ALA A 228 -106.83 -16.38 -78.40
N LYS A 229 -106.77 -15.30 -79.20
CA LYS A 229 -105.52 -14.57 -79.48
C LYS A 229 -105.05 -13.78 -78.27
N GLU A 230 -105.93 -13.12 -77.55
CA GLU A 230 -105.64 -12.40 -76.30
C GLU A 230 -105.11 -13.35 -75.23
N ALA A 231 -105.76 -14.50 -75.01
CA ALA A 231 -105.27 -15.54 -74.09
C ALA A 231 -103.87 -16.06 -74.51
N GLN A 232 -103.62 -16.25 -75.81
CA GLN A 232 -102.30 -16.70 -76.30
C GLN A 232 -101.21 -15.61 -76.22
N VAL A 233 -101.58 -14.33 -76.15
CA VAL A 233 -100.64 -13.23 -75.86
C VAL A 233 -100.38 -13.14 -74.35
N ALA A 234 -101.42 -13.28 -73.52
CA ALA A 234 -101.31 -13.30 -72.06
C ALA A 234 -100.38 -14.43 -71.57
N LEU A 235 -100.61 -15.67 -72.03
CA LEU A 235 -99.75 -16.81 -71.67
C LEU A 235 -98.27 -16.58 -72.06
N ARG A 236 -98.00 -16.02 -73.26
CA ARG A 236 -96.64 -15.66 -73.68
C ARG A 236 -96.05 -14.44 -72.94
N ALA A 237 -96.86 -13.69 -72.19
CA ALA A 237 -96.38 -12.66 -71.29
C ALA A 237 -96.05 -13.26 -69.91
N GLU A 238 -96.93 -14.12 -69.37
CA GLU A 238 -96.69 -14.87 -68.14
C GLU A 238 -95.44 -15.74 -68.22
N GLU A 239 -95.23 -16.49 -69.31
CA GLU A 239 -94.00 -17.25 -69.56
C GLU A 239 -92.72 -16.40 -69.48
N ARG A 240 -92.79 -15.14 -69.94
CA ARG A 240 -91.65 -14.20 -69.90
C ARG A 240 -91.44 -13.63 -68.50
N VAL A 241 -92.51 -13.32 -67.77
CA VAL A 241 -92.43 -12.89 -66.37
C VAL A 241 -91.90 -14.02 -65.48
N GLN A 242 -92.34 -15.26 -65.69
CA GLN A 242 -91.85 -16.44 -64.97
C GLN A 242 -90.35 -16.69 -65.24
N LYS A 243 -89.88 -16.60 -66.49
CA LYS A 243 -88.45 -16.71 -66.82
C LYS A 243 -87.61 -15.60 -66.18
N LEU A 244 -88.04 -14.33 -66.28
CA LEU A 244 -87.33 -13.22 -65.63
C LEU A 244 -87.32 -13.35 -64.09
N MET A 245 -88.38 -13.89 -63.50
CA MET A 245 -88.43 -14.19 -62.07
C MET A 245 -87.47 -15.33 -61.68
N GLN A 246 -87.36 -16.39 -62.50
CA GLN A 246 -86.39 -17.47 -62.31
C GLN A 246 -84.95 -16.95 -62.42
N GLU A 247 -84.61 -16.22 -63.49
CA GLU A 247 -83.28 -15.62 -63.64
C GLU A 247 -82.92 -14.67 -62.48
N PHE A 248 -83.88 -13.93 -61.93
CA PHE A 248 -83.67 -13.05 -60.79
C PHE A 248 -83.45 -13.83 -59.48
N GLN A 249 -84.14 -14.96 -59.30
CA GLN A 249 -83.91 -15.87 -58.17
C GLN A 249 -82.54 -16.55 -58.28
N GLU A 250 -82.16 -17.05 -59.47
CA GLU A 250 -80.85 -17.65 -59.72
C GLU A 250 -79.70 -16.66 -59.47
N ARG A 251 -79.80 -15.42 -59.97
CA ARG A 251 -78.80 -14.37 -59.72
C ARG A 251 -78.65 -14.10 -58.22
N LYS A 252 -79.75 -13.89 -57.49
CA LYS A 252 -79.74 -13.73 -56.03
C LYS A 252 -79.13 -14.93 -55.30
N GLU A 253 -79.40 -16.15 -55.75
CA GLU A 253 -78.76 -17.35 -55.19
C GLU A 253 -77.25 -17.38 -55.45
N THR A 254 -76.79 -17.04 -56.66
CA THR A 254 -75.35 -17.01 -56.96
C THR A 254 -74.61 -15.94 -56.17
N GLU A 255 -75.19 -14.74 -56.02
CA GLU A 255 -74.67 -13.64 -55.20
C GLU A 255 -74.61 -14.05 -53.71
N PHE A 256 -75.69 -14.65 -53.18
CA PHE A 256 -75.74 -15.12 -51.80
C PHE A 256 -74.73 -16.26 -51.54
N ARG A 257 -74.59 -17.22 -52.47
CA ARG A 257 -73.58 -18.29 -52.40
C ARG A 257 -72.16 -17.70 -52.41
N ALA A 258 -71.88 -16.70 -53.26
CA ALA A 258 -70.58 -16.01 -53.30
C ALA A 258 -70.29 -15.23 -52.00
N ALA A 259 -71.27 -14.49 -51.47
CA ALA A 259 -71.16 -13.81 -50.19
C ALA A 259 -70.89 -14.79 -49.04
N MET A 260 -71.60 -15.92 -48.99
CA MET A 260 -71.39 -16.98 -47.99
C MET A 260 -70.00 -17.63 -48.08
N VAL A 261 -69.45 -17.81 -49.29
CA VAL A 261 -68.05 -18.27 -49.47
C VAL A 261 -67.05 -17.23 -48.95
N ASN A 262 -67.28 -15.94 -49.20
CA ASN A 262 -66.39 -14.88 -48.70
C ASN A 262 -66.48 -14.73 -47.16
N VAL A 263 -67.67 -14.87 -46.56
CA VAL A 263 -67.84 -14.91 -45.11
C VAL A 263 -67.12 -16.11 -44.50
N ARG A 264 -67.24 -17.31 -45.09
CA ARG A 264 -66.50 -18.51 -44.64
C ARG A 264 -64.98 -18.32 -44.72
N LYS A 265 -64.46 -17.76 -45.82
CA LYS A 265 -63.03 -17.42 -45.96
C LYS A 265 -62.58 -16.36 -44.94
N GLY A 266 -63.44 -15.41 -44.60
CA GLY A 266 -63.19 -14.41 -43.55
C GLY A 266 -63.08 -15.06 -42.16
N ILE A 267 -64.03 -15.94 -41.82
CA ILE A 267 -64.02 -16.71 -40.57
C ILE A 267 -62.74 -17.56 -40.48
N GLN A 268 -62.41 -18.34 -41.52
CA GLN A 268 -61.20 -19.18 -41.53
C GLN A 268 -59.90 -18.38 -41.36
N LYS A 269 -59.79 -17.17 -41.91
CA LYS A 269 -58.63 -16.29 -41.68
C LYS A 269 -58.56 -15.79 -40.24
N LEU A 270 -59.71 -15.46 -39.64
CA LEU A 270 -59.77 -15.05 -38.24
C LEU A 270 -59.43 -16.22 -37.30
N GLU A 271 -59.94 -17.41 -37.58
CA GLU A 271 -59.61 -18.65 -36.86
C GLU A 271 -58.10 -18.93 -36.87
N LEU A 272 -57.46 -18.90 -38.05
CA LEU A 272 -56.00 -19.07 -38.16
C LEU A 272 -55.22 -18.01 -37.37
N SER A 273 -55.56 -16.71 -37.51
CA SER A 273 -54.89 -15.65 -36.75
C SER A 273 -55.08 -15.76 -35.23
N LEU A 274 -56.19 -16.36 -34.80
CA LEU A 274 -56.52 -16.63 -33.40
C LEU A 274 -55.84 -17.90 -32.87
N GLU A 275 -55.41 -18.82 -33.74
CA GLU A 275 -54.51 -19.93 -33.42
C GLU A 275 -53.04 -19.51 -33.38
N GLU A 276 -52.61 -18.66 -34.32
CA GLU A 276 -51.26 -18.06 -34.37
C GLU A 276 -50.98 -17.24 -33.09
N THR A 277 -51.87 -16.31 -32.73
CA THR A 277 -51.73 -15.51 -31.50
C THR A 277 -51.82 -16.35 -30.21
N LYS A 278 -52.57 -17.46 -30.20
CA LYS A 278 -52.53 -18.45 -29.09
C LYS A 278 -51.18 -19.16 -29.01
N ALA A 279 -50.58 -19.52 -30.14
CA ALA A 279 -49.27 -20.17 -30.19
C ALA A 279 -48.15 -19.20 -29.75
N GLU A 280 -48.20 -17.94 -30.18
CA GLU A 280 -47.28 -16.89 -29.73
C GLU A 280 -47.42 -16.62 -28.24
N LYS A 281 -48.65 -16.49 -27.73
CA LYS A 281 -48.90 -16.36 -26.30
C LYS A 281 -48.28 -17.52 -25.50
N LYS A 282 -48.43 -18.77 -25.95
CA LYS A 282 -47.80 -19.94 -25.30
C LYS A 282 -46.28 -19.84 -25.26
N ARG A 283 -45.64 -19.46 -26.38
CA ARG A 283 -44.17 -19.27 -26.43
C ARG A 283 -43.71 -18.19 -25.44
N ALA A 284 -44.46 -17.09 -25.31
CA ALA A 284 -44.17 -16.04 -24.34
C ALA A 284 -44.37 -16.50 -22.88
N GLU A 285 -45.39 -17.31 -22.61
CA GLU A 285 -45.62 -17.93 -21.29
C GLU A 285 -44.51 -18.95 -20.94
N GLU A 286 -44.05 -19.75 -21.91
CA GLU A 286 -42.91 -20.68 -21.77
C GLU A 286 -41.58 -19.92 -21.54
N GLN A 287 -41.35 -18.83 -22.26
CA GLN A 287 -40.19 -17.94 -22.05
C GLN A 287 -40.21 -17.32 -20.64
N LEU A 288 -41.33 -16.72 -20.21
CA LEU A 288 -41.49 -16.18 -18.85
C LEU A 288 -41.30 -17.24 -17.75
N LEU A 289 -41.70 -18.49 -17.99
CA LEU A 289 -41.42 -19.59 -17.05
C LEU A 289 -39.92 -19.92 -17.00
N SER A 290 -39.23 -19.93 -18.13
CA SER A 290 -37.77 -20.15 -18.18
C SER A 290 -36.98 -19.01 -17.51
N GLU A 291 -37.38 -17.75 -17.72
CA GLU A 291 -36.79 -16.57 -17.08
C GLU A 291 -37.01 -16.58 -15.56
N ARG A 292 -38.21 -16.95 -15.10
CA ARG A 292 -38.50 -17.13 -13.67
C ARG A 292 -37.65 -18.24 -13.04
N GLN A 293 -37.43 -19.35 -13.75
CA GLN A 293 -36.53 -20.41 -13.27
C GLN A 293 -35.07 -19.95 -13.23
N ALA A 294 -34.61 -19.19 -14.22
CA ALA A 294 -33.27 -18.60 -14.22
C ALA A 294 -33.10 -17.59 -13.06
N PHE A 295 -34.10 -16.73 -12.81
CA PHE A 295 -34.10 -15.79 -11.69
C PHE A 295 -34.08 -16.50 -10.33
N VAL A 296 -34.81 -17.61 -10.16
CA VAL A 296 -34.77 -18.41 -8.93
C VAL A 296 -33.40 -19.05 -8.71
N LYS A 297 -32.72 -19.53 -9.75
CA LYS A 297 -31.33 -20.01 -9.65
C LYS A 297 -30.37 -18.89 -9.25
N LEU A 298 -30.41 -17.76 -9.96
CA LEU A 298 -29.61 -16.57 -9.65
C LEU A 298 -29.85 -16.05 -8.22
N LYS A 299 -31.09 -16.14 -7.70
CA LYS A 299 -31.40 -15.83 -6.31
C LYS A 299 -30.72 -16.81 -5.35
N HIS A 300 -30.74 -18.11 -5.64
CA HIS A 300 -30.12 -19.13 -4.80
C HIS A 300 -28.58 -19.02 -4.81
N GLU A 301 -27.97 -18.83 -5.99
CA GLU A 301 -26.54 -18.52 -6.15
C GLU A 301 -26.15 -17.25 -5.37
N CYS A 302 -27.02 -16.22 -5.37
CA CYS A 302 -26.85 -15.01 -4.54
C CYS A 302 -27.07 -15.24 -3.03
N GLU A 303 -27.68 -16.35 -2.60
CA GLU A 303 -27.85 -16.74 -1.20
C GLU A 303 -26.64 -17.57 -0.74
N GLU A 304 -26.19 -18.54 -1.55
CA GLU A 304 -24.93 -19.27 -1.36
C GLU A 304 -23.71 -18.32 -1.34
N ALA A 305 -23.69 -17.28 -2.18
CA ALA A 305 -22.67 -16.23 -2.16
C ALA A 305 -22.69 -15.37 -0.88
N LYS A 306 -23.86 -15.20 -0.24
CA LYS A 306 -23.98 -14.50 1.05
C LYS A 306 -23.55 -15.38 2.20
N ASP A 307 -23.89 -16.67 2.17
CA ASP A 307 -23.52 -17.62 3.22
C ASP A 307 -22.03 -17.96 3.19
N SER A 308 -21.44 -18.17 2.01
CA SER A 308 -19.99 -18.27 1.87
C SER A 308 -19.26 -16.98 2.30
N LYS A 309 -19.81 -15.78 2.02
CA LYS A 309 -19.30 -14.51 2.57
C LYS A 309 -19.39 -14.46 4.10
N ARG A 310 -20.49 -14.94 4.72
CA ARG A 310 -20.62 -15.06 6.19
C ARG A 310 -19.56 -15.99 6.77
N THR A 311 -19.35 -17.17 6.17
CA THR A 311 -18.30 -18.12 6.63
C THR A 311 -16.90 -17.54 6.48
N MET A 312 -16.63 -16.78 5.42
CA MET A 312 -15.36 -16.05 5.25
C MET A 312 -15.16 -14.98 6.33
N LEU A 313 -16.18 -14.16 6.61
CA LEU A 313 -16.12 -13.15 7.67
C LEU A 313 -15.86 -13.78 9.04
N GLN A 314 -16.60 -14.84 9.40
CA GLN A 314 -16.40 -15.57 10.64
C GLN A 314 -14.96 -16.10 10.78
N ARG A 315 -14.40 -16.70 9.72
CA ARG A 315 -12.99 -17.16 9.72
C ARG A 315 -11.98 -16.03 9.87
N LEU A 316 -12.27 -14.83 9.33
CA LEU A 316 -11.43 -13.65 9.49
C LEU A 316 -11.55 -13.04 10.91
N GLU A 317 -12.73 -13.10 11.52
CA GLU A 317 -12.96 -12.74 12.91
C GLU A 317 -12.21 -13.68 13.86
N GLU A 318 -12.34 -15.00 13.68
CA GLU A 318 -11.58 -16.04 14.39
C GLU A 318 -10.06 -15.85 14.22
N ALA A 319 -9.59 -15.53 13.01
CA ALA A 319 -8.17 -15.24 12.75
C ALA A 319 -7.70 -13.95 13.46
N ASN A 320 -8.51 -12.89 13.48
CA ASN A 320 -8.14 -11.63 14.14
C ASN A 320 -8.19 -11.76 15.69
N GLU A 321 -9.12 -12.55 16.24
CA GLU A 321 -9.07 -12.96 17.64
C GLU A 321 -7.77 -13.70 17.96
N ASN A 322 -7.35 -14.63 17.10
CA ASN A 322 -6.13 -15.40 17.32
C ASN A 322 -4.87 -14.53 17.18
N LEU A 323 -4.87 -13.54 16.29
CA LEU A 323 -3.87 -12.46 16.29
C LEU A 323 -3.95 -11.58 17.55
N GLY A 324 -5.13 -11.37 18.12
CA GLY A 324 -5.32 -10.72 19.43
C GLY A 324 -4.65 -11.52 20.56
N LYS A 325 -4.93 -12.83 20.63
CA LYS A 325 -4.34 -13.77 21.60
C LYS A 325 -2.80 -13.82 21.44
N LEU A 326 -2.29 -13.87 20.21
CA LEU A 326 -0.85 -13.80 19.92
C LEU A 326 -0.21 -12.46 20.32
N ARG A 327 -0.88 -11.32 20.08
CA ARG A 327 -0.41 -10.00 20.56
C ARG A 327 -0.37 -9.94 22.09
N GLY A 328 -1.33 -10.56 22.78
CA GLY A 328 -1.29 -10.77 24.24
C GLY A 328 -0.06 -11.57 24.67
N VAL A 329 0.15 -12.75 24.10
CA VAL A 329 1.32 -13.61 24.39
C VAL A 329 2.65 -12.90 24.11
N VAL A 330 2.75 -12.10 23.05
CA VAL A 330 3.95 -11.29 22.77
C VAL A 330 4.14 -10.18 23.81
N GLY A 331 3.07 -9.56 24.31
CA GLY A 331 3.12 -8.62 25.44
C GLY A 331 3.57 -9.27 26.74
N ASP A 332 3.04 -10.47 27.05
CA ASP A 332 3.45 -11.28 28.21
C ASP A 332 4.92 -11.71 28.11
N PHE A 333 5.42 -12.05 26.92
CA PHE A 333 6.84 -12.32 26.71
C PHE A 333 7.69 -11.07 26.85
N HIS A 334 7.26 -9.93 26.28
CA HIS A 334 8.03 -8.68 26.35
C HIS A 334 8.15 -8.16 27.79
N THR A 335 7.05 -8.20 28.56
CA THR A 335 7.07 -7.83 29.99
C THR A 335 7.89 -8.79 30.84
N ARG A 336 7.90 -10.10 30.54
CA ARG A 336 8.83 -11.06 31.19
C ARG A 336 10.30 -10.77 30.84
N CYS A 337 10.61 -10.43 29.59
CA CYS A 337 11.96 -10.03 29.21
C CYS A 337 12.41 -8.76 29.94
N GLN A 338 11.54 -7.74 30.04
CA GLN A 338 11.81 -6.53 30.82
C GLN A 338 12.04 -6.86 32.31
N ALA A 339 11.19 -7.68 32.92
CA ALA A 339 11.34 -8.08 34.33
C ALA A 339 12.64 -8.86 34.59
N LEU A 340 13.03 -9.77 33.67
CA LEU A 340 14.31 -10.50 33.76
C LEU A 340 15.51 -9.58 33.54
N GLU A 341 15.41 -8.60 32.64
CA GLU A 341 16.43 -7.56 32.48
C GLU A 341 16.58 -6.69 33.73
N GLU A 342 15.48 -6.30 34.37
CA GLU A 342 15.50 -5.54 35.63
C GLU A 342 16.08 -6.36 36.78
N GLN A 343 15.71 -7.64 36.88
CA GLN A 343 16.25 -8.58 37.86
C GLN A 343 17.76 -8.84 37.65
N HIS A 344 18.23 -8.90 36.40
CA HIS A 344 19.65 -8.94 36.09
C HIS A 344 20.35 -7.62 36.48
N LYS A 345 19.73 -6.47 36.19
CA LYS A 345 20.26 -5.14 36.55
C LYS A 345 20.26 -4.91 38.07
N SER A 346 19.38 -5.54 38.86
CA SER A 346 19.47 -5.51 40.33
C SER A 346 20.57 -6.44 40.84
N ALA A 347 20.63 -7.69 40.35
CA ALA A 347 21.64 -8.67 40.76
C ALA A 347 23.09 -8.21 40.45
N VAL A 348 23.31 -7.53 39.31
CA VAL A 348 24.61 -6.92 38.99
C VAL A 348 24.99 -5.84 40.00
N ARG A 349 24.08 -4.93 40.37
CA ARG A 349 24.38 -3.88 41.37
C ARG A 349 24.60 -4.44 42.77
N GLU A 350 23.87 -5.48 43.15
CA GLU A 350 24.02 -6.19 44.42
C GLU A 350 25.38 -6.90 44.48
N LYS A 351 25.80 -7.51 43.37
CA LYS A 351 27.15 -8.06 43.20
C LYS A 351 28.24 -6.99 43.27
N GLU A 352 28.11 -5.90 42.51
CA GLU A 352 29.05 -4.76 42.52
C GLU A 352 29.19 -4.16 43.94
N ALA A 353 28.09 -4.03 44.69
CA ALA A 353 28.11 -3.59 46.08
C ALA A 353 28.85 -4.59 46.99
N SER A 354 28.66 -5.90 46.80
CA SER A 354 29.40 -6.93 47.55
C SER A 354 30.90 -6.97 47.22
N GLU A 355 31.28 -6.70 45.97
CA GLU A 355 32.68 -6.62 45.53
C GLU A 355 33.38 -5.35 46.06
N LEU A 356 32.65 -4.24 46.19
CA LEU A 356 33.13 -3.04 46.88
C LEU A 356 33.27 -3.26 48.40
N ALA A 357 32.27 -3.85 49.06
CA ALA A 357 32.31 -4.13 50.50
C ALA A 357 33.44 -5.10 50.87
N THR A 358 33.66 -6.15 50.08
CA THR A 358 34.79 -7.07 50.27
C THR A 358 36.13 -6.40 49.99
N ALA A 359 36.24 -5.52 48.99
CA ALA A 359 37.47 -4.74 48.76
C ALA A 359 37.80 -3.78 49.91
N GLU A 360 36.81 -3.16 50.57
CA GLU A 360 37.02 -2.33 51.76
C GLU A 360 37.35 -3.17 53.01
N ALA A 361 36.71 -4.33 53.17
CA ALA A 361 37.07 -5.31 54.21
C ALA A 361 38.53 -5.79 54.04
N HIS A 362 38.97 -6.09 52.82
CA HIS A 362 40.35 -6.46 52.53
C HIS A 362 41.33 -5.34 52.87
N ARG A 363 41.13 -4.11 52.36
CA ARG A 363 42.01 -2.95 52.67
C ARG A 363 42.09 -2.65 54.16
N THR A 364 40.99 -2.75 54.90
CA THR A 364 41.02 -2.56 56.37
C THR A 364 41.70 -3.71 57.09
N SER A 365 41.63 -4.95 56.58
CA SER A 365 42.42 -6.08 57.11
C SER A 365 43.93 -5.92 56.85
N GLU A 366 44.31 -5.38 55.70
CA GLU A 366 45.71 -5.10 55.33
C GLU A 366 46.29 -3.97 56.20
N GLY A 367 45.55 -2.88 56.38
CA GLY A 367 45.94 -1.79 57.28
C GLY A 367 46.10 -2.23 58.74
N LEU A 368 45.27 -3.16 59.23
CA LEU A 368 45.41 -3.74 60.56
C LEU A 368 46.63 -4.69 60.67
N ARG A 369 46.88 -5.51 59.64
CA ARG A 369 48.10 -6.36 59.57
C ARG A 369 49.37 -5.51 59.54
N GLU A 370 49.40 -4.43 58.77
CA GLU A 370 50.52 -3.48 58.78
C GLU A 370 50.73 -2.83 60.15
N GLN A 371 49.65 -2.44 60.84
CA GLN A 371 49.76 -1.88 62.19
C GLN A 371 50.31 -2.90 63.19
N LEU A 372 49.85 -4.16 63.13
CA LEU A 372 50.40 -5.26 63.93
C LEU A 372 51.89 -5.44 63.66
N VAL A 373 52.32 -5.58 62.39
CA VAL A 373 53.74 -5.73 62.02
C VAL A 373 54.59 -4.57 62.54
N ARG A 374 54.15 -3.32 62.37
CA ARG A 374 54.86 -2.13 62.88
C ARG A 374 54.97 -2.11 64.41
N ILE A 375 53.96 -2.63 65.13
CA ILE A 375 53.97 -2.78 66.59
C ILE A 375 54.89 -3.92 67.03
N THR A 376 54.87 -5.08 66.34
CA THR A 376 55.80 -6.19 66.58
C THR A 376 57.25 -5.76 66.33
N GLU A 377 57.51 -5.02 65.25
CA GLU A 377 58.82 -4.42 65.01
C GLU A 377 59.22 -3.45 66.13
N ALA A 378 58.32 -2.59 66.61
CA ALA A 378 58.60 -1.70 67.74
C ALA A 378 58.89 -2.46 69.05
N ALA A 379 58.15 -3.54 69.32
CA ALA A 379 58.36 -4.41 70.47
C ALA A 379 59.72 -5.15 70.39
N THR A 380 60.08 -5.70 69.23
CA THR A 380 61.40 -6.34 69.05
C THR A 380 62.55 -5.33 69.07
N ARG A 381 62.35 -4.09 68.59
CA ARG A 381 63.33 -3.01 68.72
C ARG A 381 63.51 -2.61 70.19
N LEU A 382 62.43 -2.58 70.97
CA LEU A 382 62.50 -2.41 72.43
C LEU A 382 63.27 -3.55 73.10
N GLU A 383 63.04 -4.81 72.72
CA GLU A 383 63.83 -5.96 73.20
C GLU A 383 65.32 -5.84 72.84
N THR A 384 65.69 -5.31 71.66
CA THR A 384 67.09 -5.00 71.32
C THR A 384 67.67 -3.75 72.01
N SER A 385 66.85 -3.00 72.76
CA SER A 385 67.29 -1.82 73.54
C SER A 385 67.27 -2.06 75.06
N LEU A 386 66.85 -3.25 75.50
CA LEU A 386 66.49 -3.55 76.88
C LEU A 386 67.70 -3.77 77.82
N ASP A 387 68.92 -3.71 77.30
CA ASP A 387 70.19 -3.85 78.07
C ASP A 387 70.46 -2.68 79.05
N THR A 388 69.67 -1.61 79.07
CA THR A 388 69.98 -0.39 79.86
C THR A 388 68.90 0.17 80.79
N SER A 389 67.63 -0.27 80.75
CA SER A 389 66.62 0.17 81.73
C SER A 389 65.40 -0.76 81.80
N VAL A 390 65.12 -1.35 82.97
CA VAL A 390 64.19 -2.49 83.12
C VAL A 390 62.75 -2.05 83.45
N GLU A 391 62.55 -1.27 84.51
CA GLU A 391 61.23 -1.15 85.17
C GLU A 391 60.14 -0.46 84.35
N THR A 392 60.47 0.59 83.58
CA THR A 392 59.52 1.26 82.66
C THR A 392 59.26 0.48 81.37
N SER A 393 60.14 -0.48 81.03
CA SER A 393 60.01 -1.30 79.83
C SER A 393 59.01 -2.45 80.02
N GLU A 394 58.83 -2.98 81.23
CA GLU A 394 57.90 -4.09 81.45
C GLU A 394 56.43 -3.65 81.43
N GLN A 395 56.11 -2.47 81.98
CA GLN A 395 54.75 -1.91 81.92
C GLN A 395 54.32 -1.62 80.48
N SER A 396 55.18 -0.95 79.70
CA SER A 396 54.91 -0.68 78.28
C SER A 396 54.85 -1.95 77.43
N LYS A 397 55.69 -2.96 77.71
CA LYS A 397 55.58 -4.29 77.07
C LYS A 397 54.24 -4.96 77.38
N LYS A 398 53.76 -4.88 78.63
CA LYS A 398 52.45 -5.43 79.01
C LYS A 398 51.30 -4.71 78.33
N GLU A 399 51.28 -3.38 78.31
CA GLU A 399 50.25 -2.61 77.61
C GLU A 399 50.19 -2.93 76.12
N LEU A 400 51.33 -3.19 75.46
CA LEU A 400 51.38 -3.63 74.08
C LEU A 400 50.82 -5.06 73.89
N LEU A 401 51.10 -5.99 74.80
CA LEU A 401 50.54 -7.36 74.75
C LEU A 401 49.02 -7.36 75.00
N ASP A 402 48.54 -6.59 75.97
CA ASP A 402 47.11 -6.40 76.22
C ASP A 402 46.42 -5.74 74.99
N ARG A 403 47.11 -4.84 74.28
CA ARG A 403 46.65 -4.24 73.01
C ARG A 403 46.55 -5.27 71.88
N VAL A 404 47.52 -6.18 71.77
CA VAL A 404 47.52 -7.26 70.76
C VAL A 404 46.37 -8.22 71.02
N ALA A 405 46.17 -8.69 72.26
CA ALA A 405 45.06 -9.59 72.60
C ALA A 405 43.67 -8.99 72.27
N VAL A 406 43.50 -7.67 72.47
CA VAL A 406 42.27 -6.96 72.07
C VAL A 406 42.11 -6.91 70.54
N LEU A 407 43.18 -6.75 69.78
CA LEU A 407 43.14 -6.76 68.31
C LEU A 407 42.89 -8.17 67.75
N GLU A 408 43.47 -9.21 68.35
CA GLU A 408 43.23 -10.61 67.99
C GLU A 408 41.75 -11.00 68.22
N HIS A 409 41.18 -10.63 69.38
CA HIS A 409 39.75 -10.85 69.65
C HIS A 409 38.86 -10.04 68.68
N GLN A 410 39.27 -8.84 68.26
CA GLN A 410 38.54 -8.06 67.24
C GLN A 410 38.65 -8.67 65.83
N MET A 411 39.75 -9.35 65.51
CA MET A 411 39.87 -10.14 64.28
C MET A 411 38.97 -11.37 64.31
N GLN A 412 39.04 -12.19 65.36
CA GLN A 412 38.20 -13.39 65.49
C GLN A 412 36.71 -13.05 65.46
N ALA A 413 36.29 -12.03 66.20
CA ALA A 413 34.90 -11.55 66.19
C ALA A 413 34.46 -10.88 64.87
N ARG A 414 35.38 -10.63 63.92
CA ARG A 414 35.07 -10.26 62.53
C ARG A 414 35.03 -11.49 61.61
N GLU A 415 35.93 -12.45 61.80
CA GLU A 415 35.93 -13.72 61.04
C GLU A 415 34.65 -14.52 61.30
N GLU A 416 34.20 -14.60 62.56
CA GLU A 416 32.90 -15.20 62.93
C GLU A 416 31.71 -14.50 62.23
N ARG A 417 31.74 -13.16 62.13
CA ARG A 417 30.69 -12.38 61.44
C ARG A 417 30.72 -12.60 59.93
N PHE A 418 31.90 -12.66 59.34
CA PHE A 418 32.04 -12.95 57.91
C PHE A 418 31.53 -14.36 57.56
N VAL A 419 31.75 -15.36 58.43
CA VAL A 419 31.16 -16.70 58.28
C VAL A 419 29.62 -16.67 58.43
N ALA A 420 29.09 -15.87 59.35
CA ALA A 420 27.65 -15.66 59.50
C ALA A 420 27.02 -14.96 58.28
N GLU A 421 27.70 -13.96 57.72
CA GLU A 421 27.28 -13.23 56.51
C GLU A 421 27.32 -14.14 55.27
N MET A 422 28.40 -14.90 55.08
CA MET A 422 28.51 -15.88 53.99
C MET A 422 27.43 -16.95 54.06
N SER A 423 27.18 -17.54 55.23
CA SER A 423 26.11 -18.55 55.38
C SER A 423 24.69 -17.99 55.20
N ALA A 424 24.46 -16.72 55.57
CA ALA A 424 23.20 -16.04 55.26
C ALA A 424 23.01 -15.80 53.74
N VAL A 425 24.08 -15.45 53.01
CA VAL A 425 24.07 -15.33 51.54
C VAL A 425 23.84 -16.67 50.86
N GLU A 426 24.43 -17.76 51.37
CA GLU A 426 24.16 -19.12 50.87
C GLU A 426 22.72 -19.58 51.14
N GLU A 427 22.15 -19.28 52.31
CA GLU A 427 20.73 -19.48 52.55
C GLU A 427 19.85 -18.66 51.60
N GLN A 428 20.17 -17.39 51.35
CA GLN A 428 19.42 -16.52 50.44
C GLN A 428 19.47 -17.03 49.00
N ASN A 429 20.65 -17.44 48.51
CA ASN A 429 20.82 -18.06 47.20
C ASN A 429 20.05 -19.39 47.08
N THR A 430 20.12 -20.27 48.08
CA THR A 430 19.37 -21.54 48.03
C THR A 430 17.87 -21.36 48.18
N ARG A 431 17.39 -20.29 48.86
CA ARG A 431 15.98 -19.87 48.82
C ARG A 431 15.57 -19.38 47.43
N GLY A 432 16.39 -18.53 46.80
CA GLY A 432 16.15 -18.02 45.44
C GLY A 432 16.13 -19.11 44.37
N LEU A 433 17.00 -20.10 44.47
CA LEU A 433 16.97 -21.28 43.59
C LEU A 433 15.67 -22.09 43.76
N ARG A 434 15.22 -22.33 45.01
CA ARG A 434 13.97 -23.07 45.28
C ARG A 434 12.73 -22.33 44.73
N THR A 435 12.67 -21.00 44.84
CA THR A 435 11.56 -20.22 44.27
C THR A 435 11.59 -20.21 42.74
N ALA A 436 12.77 -20.07 42.12
CA ALA A 436 12.93 -20.18 40.67
C ALA A 436 12.50 -21.56 40.15
N THR A 437 12.96 -22.66 40.76
CA THR A 437 12.55 -24.03 40.39
C THR A 437 11.03 -24.20 40.50
N SER A 438 10.42 -23.74 41.60
CA SER A 438 8.96 -23.80 41.80
C SER A 438 8.17 -23.01 40.74
N GLN A 439 8.71 -21.88 40.26
CA GLN A 439 8.13 -21.13 39.14
C GLN A 439 8.25 -21.91 37.83
N TYR A 440 9.40 -22.50 37.51
CA TYR A 440 9.54 -23.37 36.34
C TYR A 440 8.61 -24.59 36.39
N ASP A 441 8.46 -25.25 37.55
CA ASP A 441 7.53 -26.36 37.75
C ASP A 441 6.06 -25.93 37.59
N SER A 442 5.72 -24.67 37.91
CA SER A 442 4.39 -24.10 37.64
C SER A 442 4.17 -23.82 36.16
N HIS A 443 5.19 -23.31 35.46
CA HIS A 443 5.13 -23.08 34.02
C HIS A 443 5.08 -24.38 33.22
N LEU A 444 5.81 -25.42 33.62
CA LEU A 444 5.76 -26.74 32.99
C LEU A 444 4.36 -27.37 33.14
N ARG A 445 3.74 -27.31 34.31
CA ARG A 445 2.35 -27.78 34.51
C ARG A 445 1.35 -27.03 33.63
N LYS A 446 1.43 -25.70 33.54
CA LYS A 446 0.56 -24.91 32.64
C LYS A 446 0.76 -25.22 31.15
N LEU A 447 1.98 -25.60 30.75
CA LEU A 447 2.26 -26.09 29.41
C LEU A 447 1.68 -27.49 29.17
N GLN A 448 1.70 -28.38 30.17
CA GLN A 448 1.01 -29.68 30.09
C GLN A 448 -0.52 -29.51 30.03
N GLU A 449 -1.10 -28.70 30.90
CA GLU A 449 -2.54 -28.36 30.91
C GLU A 449 -3.01 -27.83 29.53
N THR A 450 -2.26 -26.92 28.92
CA THR A 450 -2.60 -26.37 27.59
C THR A 450 -2.38 -27.36 26.43
N ILE A 451 -1.44 -28.31 26.56
CA ILE A 451 -1.29 -29.43 25.61
C ILE A 451 -2.48 -30.41 25.76
N GLU A 452 -2.93 -30.69 26.97
CA GLU A 452 -4.08 -31.57 27.25
C GLU A 452 -5.40 -30.95 26.79
N GLU A 453 -5.62 -29.65 27.03
CA GLU A 453 -6.74 -28.89 26.41
C GLU A 453 -6.71 -28.96 24.88
N GLY A 454 -5.52 -28.76 24.28
CA GLY A 454 -5.34 -28.84 22.83
C GLY A 454 -5.70 -30.22 22.28
N ARG A 455 -5.29 -31.29 22.97
CA ARG A 455 -5.62 -32.67 22.63
C ARG A 455 -7.12 -32.96 22.76
N LEU A 456 -7.77 -32.50 23.83
CA LEU A 456 -9.22 -32.67 24.03
C LEU A 456 -10.02 -31.94 22.94
N ARG A 457 -9.65 -30.69 22.60
CA ARG A 457 -10.27 -29.95 21.49
C ARG A 457 -10.07 -30.64 20.13
N HIS A 458 -8.93 -31.28 19.92
CA HIS A 458 -8.68 -32.06 18.71
C HIS A 458 -9.59 -33.31 18.63
N GLN A 459 -9.72 -34.06 19.73
CA GLN A 459 -10.60 -35.23 19.81
C GLN A 459 -12.08 -34.86 19.65
N GLU A 460 -12.51 -33.72 20.20
CA GLU A 460 -13.84 -33.16 19.91
C GLU A 460 -14.04 -32.84 18.43
N ALA A 461 -13.02 -32.29 17.75
CA ALA A 461 -13.09 -31.98 16.33
C ALA A 461 -13.14 -33.26 15.47
N GLU A 462 -12.38 -34.30 15.82
CA GLU A 462 -12.43 -35.62 15.17
C GLU A 462 -13.79 -36.29 15.36
N ALA A 463 -14.39 -36.20 16.55
CA ALA A 463 -15.73 -36.71 16.82
C ALA A 463 -16.80 -35.97 16.01
N LYS A 464 -16.74 -34.62 15.95
CA LYS A 464 -17.65 -33.78 15.15
C LYS A 464 -17.47 -34.05 13.65
N ALA A 465 -16.25 -34.23 13.16
CA ALA A 465 -15.97 -34.63 11.79
C ALA A 465 -16.56 -36.01 11.47
N SER A 466 -16.35 -37.00 12.34
CA SER A 466 -16.91 -38.35 12.19
C SER A 466 -18.44 -38.35 12.15
N GLN A 467 -19.09 -37.52 12.98
CA GLN A 467 -20.54 -37.34 12.98
C GLN A 467 -21.05 -36.67 11.68
N LEU A 468 -20.30 -35.71 11.13
CA LEU A 468 -20.60 -35.10 9.83
C LEU A 468 -20.38 -36.06 8.66
N GLU A 469 -19.36 -36.92 8.70
CA GLU A 469 -19.22 -37.98 7.68
C GLU A 469 -20.39 -38.97 7.71
N LEU A 470 -20.88 -39.33 8.89
CA LEU A 470 -22.04 -40.20 9.03
C LEU A 470 -23.32 -39.55 8.46
N SER A 471 -23.59 -38.28 8.78
CA SER A 471 -24.76 -37.59 8.21
C SER A 471 -24.62 -37.35 6.71
N VAL A 472 -23.41 -37.12 6.18
CA VAL A 472 -23.16 -37.10 4.73
C VAL A 472 -23.43 -38.46 4.09
N ARG A 473 -23.01 -39.58 4.72
CA ARG A 473 -23.29 -40.95 4.24
C ARG A 473 -24.80 -41.24 4.22
N GLU A 474 -25.52 -40.86 5.27
CA GLU A 474 -27.00 -40.95 5.35
C GLU A 474 -27.69 -40.10 4.28
N LEU A 475 -27.24 -38.86 4.07
CA LEU A 475 -27.75 -37.98 3.02
C LEU A 475 -27.48 -38.55 1.61
N THR A 476 -26.30 -39.13 1.34
CA THR A 476 -26.05 -39.81 0.06
C THR A 476 -26.94 -41.04 -0.13
N ALA A 477 -27.14 -41.86 0.90
CA ALA A 477 -28.03 -43.02 0.82
C ALA A 477 -29.50 -42.61 0.58
N SER A 478 -29.97 -41.54 1.24
CA SER A 478 -31.33 -41.01 0.99
C SER A 478 -31.49 -40.43 -0.42
N LYS A 479 -30.46 -39.77 -0.95
CA LYS A 479 -30.43 -39.28 -2.34
C LYS A 479 -30.48 -40.43 -3.34
N GLU A 480 -29.75 -41.51 -3.10
CA GLU A 480 -29.76 -42.72 -3.94
C GLU A 480 -31.12 -43.44 -3.90
N ALA A 481 -31.74 -43.54 -2.72
CA ALA A 481 -33.10 -44.07 -2.59
C ALA A 481 -34.16 -43.21 -3.31
N LEU A 482 -34.06 -41.88 -3.22
CA LEU A 482 -34.91 -40.95 -3.98
C LEU A 482 -34.69 -41.09 -5.49
N GLN A 483 -33.45 -41.22 -5.94
CA GLN A 483 -33.12 -41.45 -7.35
C GLN A 483 -33.71 -42.76 -7.87
N ALA A 484 -33.59 -43.85 -7.10
CA ALA A 484 -34.19 -45.14 -7.44
C ALA A 484 -35.72 -45.07 -7.57
N MET A 485 -36.41 -44.36 -6.68
CA MET A 485 -37.86 -44.11 -6.81
C MET A 485 -38.21 -43.27 -8.03
N VAL A 486 -37.42 -42.25 -8.37
CA VAL A 486 -37.60 -41.43 -9.58
C VAL A 486 -37.44 -42.25 -10.85
N ASP A 487 -36.47 -43.17 -10.89
CA ASP A 487 -36.26 -44.03 -12.07
C ASP A 487 -37.31 -45.15 -12.17
N GLN A 488 -37.81 -45.68 -11.05
CA GLN A 488 -38.98 -46.55 -11.02
C GLN A 488 -40.23 -45.85 -11.59
N LEU A 489 -40.52 -44.61 -11.17
CA LEU A 489 -41.65 -43.83 -11.69
C LEU A 489 -41.53 -43.53 -13.20
N LYS A 490 -40.30 -43.38 -13.74
CA LYS A 490 -40.09 -43.30 -15.20
C LYS A 490 -40.44 -44.61 -15.90
N MET A 491 -40.04 -45.74 -15.32
CA MET A 491 -40.35 -47.07 -15.86
C MET A 491 -41.86 -47.33 -15.88
N ASP A 492 -42.56 -47.03 -14.78
CA ASP A 492 -44.02 -47.19 -14.69
C ASP A 492 -44.75 -46.24 -15.64
N SER A 493 -44.34 -44.97 -15.74
CA SER A 493 -44.91 -44.05 -16.74
C SER A 493 -44.63 -44.47 -18.19
N SER A 494 -43.58 -45.26 -18.45
CA SER A 494 -43.32 -45.86 -19.77
C SER A 494 -44.23 -47.07 -20.06
N ARG A 495 -44.73 -47.72 -18.99
CA ARG A 495 -45.63 -48.88 -19.04
C ARG A 495 -47.06 -48.42 -19.28
N GLU A 496 -47.55 -47.45 -18.50
CA GLU A 496 -48.87 -46.81 -18.69
C GLU A 496 -49.08 -46.32 -20.13
N ARG A 497 -48.04 -45.72 -20.74
CA ARG A 497 -48.08 -45.25 -22.13
C ARG A 497 -48.23 -46.37 -23.15
N LYS A 498 -47.70 -47.57 -22.89
CA LYS A 498 -47.90 -48.74 -23.76
C LYS A 498 -49.33 -49.28 -23.62
N GLU A 499 -49.79 -49.40 -22.38
CA GLU A 499 -51.14 -49.88 -22.06
C GLU A 499 -52.21 -48.94 -22.67
N PHE A 500 -52.03 -47.61 -22.62
CA PHE A 500 -52.87 -46.64 -23.33
C PHE A 500 -52.86 -46.80 -24.86
N ALA A 501 -51.69 -47.08 -25.46
CA ALA A 501 -51.58 -47.30 -26.90
C ALA A 501 -52.31 -48.59 -27.34
N ASP A 502 -52.29 -49.63 -26.51
CA ASP A 502 -52.97 -50.90 -26.80
C ASP A 502 -54.49 -50.83 -26.60
N LEU A 503 -54.96 -50.14 -25.56
CA LEU A 503 -56.38 -49.78 -25.42
C LEU A 503 -56.89 -48.97 -26.63
N SER A 504 -56.09 -48.00 -27.10
CA SER A 504 -56.41 -47.18 -28.29
C SER A 504 -56.52 -48.02 -29.56
N ARG A 505 -55.65 -49.03 -29.73
CA ARG A 505 -55.73 -49.99 -30.83
C ARG A 505 -57.00 -50.86 -30.75
N MET A 506 -57.36 -51.31 -29.55
CA MET A 506 -58.56 -52.13 -29.33
C MET A 506 -59.85 -51.38 -29.69
N HIS A 507 -59.98 -50.11 -29.30
CA HIS A 507 -61.14 -49.27 -29.64
C HIS A 507 -61.32 -49.13 -31.16
N LYS A 508 -60.22 -48.91 -31.90
CA LYS A 508 -60.27 -48.72 -33.36
C LYS A 508 -60.84 -49.94 -34.10
N ASN A 509 -60.52 -51.15 -33.62
CA ASN A 509 -61.01 -52.41 -34.19
C ASN A 509 -62.52 -52.61 -33.93
N LEU A 510 -63.00 -52.24 -32.74
CA LEU A 510 -64.43 -52.31 -32.40
C LEU A 510 -65.27 -51.40 -33.29
N THR A 511 -64.83 -50.16 -33.55
CA THR A 511 -65.57 -49.21 -34.41
C THR A 511 -65.75 -49.73 -35.83
N GLY A 512 -64.75 -50.43 -36.39
CA GLY A 512 -64.84 -51.05 -37.71
C GLY A 512 -65.90 -52.16 -37.82
N SER A 513 -66.06 -53.00 -36.78
CA SER A 513 -67.01 -54.12 -36.78
C SER A 513 -68.48 -53.70 -36.77
N VAL A 514 -68.79 -52.51 -36.24
CA VAL A 514 -70.15 -51.96 -36.20
C VAL A 514 -70.55 -51.37 -37.56
N SER A 515 -69.64 -50.62 -38.20
CA SER A 515 -69.93 -49.94 -39.48
C SER A 515 -70.27 -50.92 -40.61
N GLY A 516 -69.65 -52.10 -40.64
CA GLY A 516 -69.89 -53.11 -41.68
C GLY A 516 -71.28 -53.77 -41.67
N ARG A 517 -72.09 -53.61 -40.62
CA ARG A 517 -73.41 -54.28 -40.52
C ARG A 517 -74.60 -53.41 -40.96
N LEU A 518 -74.37 -52.13 -41.24
CA LEU A 518 -75.42 -51.18 -41.65
C LEU A 518 -75.60 -51.08 -43.18
N GLY A 519 -74.75 -51.74 -43.98
CA GLY A 519 -74.76 -51.64 -45.44
C GLY A 519 -75.65 -52.63 -46.19
N SER A 520 -76.24 -53.63 -45.54
CA SER A 520 -76.79 -54.82 -46.19
C SER A 520 -78.30 -55.08 -45.92
N ALA A 521 -79.09 -54.01 -45.76
CA ALA A 521 -80.47 -54.13 -45.25
C ALA A 521 -81.52 -53.27 -45.99
N ASN A 522 -81.26 -52.88 -47.26
CA ASN A 522 -82.00 -51.76 -47.89
C ASN A 522 -82.53 -52.02 -49.32
N GLU A 523 -82.62 -53.28 -49.79
CA GLU A 523 -82.95 -53.63 -51.20
C GLU A 523 -84.15 -54.60 -51.37
N ALA A 524 -85.04 -54.73 -50.38
CA ALA A 524 -85.98 -55.87 -50.30
C ALA A 524 -87.48 -55.51 -50.16
N GLN A 525 -88.00 -54.46 -50.82
CA GLN A 525 -89.45 -54.15 -50.73
C GLN A 525 -90.07 -53.40 -51.94
N GLU A 526 -89.91 -53.92 -53.17
CA GLU A 526 -90.64 -53.43 -54.37
C GLU A 526 -92.01 -54.09 -54.62
N GLU A 527 -92.35 -55.16 -53.91
CA GLU A 527 -93.61 -55.91 -54.09
C GLU A 527 -94.84 -55.25 -53.41
N GLU A 528 -96.03 -55.64 -53.87
CA GLU A 528 -97.37 -55.18 -53.42
C GLU A 528 -97.81 -53.75 -53.83
N ARG A 529 -97.49 -53.35 -55.06
CA ARG A 529 -98.18 -52.23 -55.75
C ARG A 529 -99.72 -52.43 -55.84
N SER A 530 -100.21 -53.66 -55.62
CA SER A 530 -101.62 -54.07 -55.57
C SER A 530 -102.43 -53.57 -54.35
N LYS A 531 -101.79 -53.08 -53.27
CA LYS A 531 -102.51 -52.54 -52.09
C LYS A 531 -103.04 -51.10 -52.26
N ARG A 532 -102.68 -50.40 -53.35
CA ARG A 532 -102.83 -48.94 -53.49
C ARG A 532 -104.26 -48.39 -53.40
N VAL A 533 -105.25 -49.02 -54.05
CA VAL A 533 -106.64 -48.50 -54.07
C VAL A 533 -107.31 -48.55 -52.69
N VAL A 534 -107.02 -49.57 -51.87
CA VAL A 534 -107.47 -49.63 -50.46
C VAL A 534 -106.60 -48.76 -49.55
N ALA A 535 -105.34 -48.53 -49.94
CA ALA A 535 -104.45 -47.62 -49.24
C ALA A 535 -104.87 -46.15 -49.41
N GLU A 536 -105.37 -45.70 -50.56
CA GLU A 536 -105.79 -44.30 -50.79
C GLU A 536 -106.97 -43.87 -49.89
N MET A 537 -108.00 -44.71 -49.77
CA MET A 537 -109.12 -44.49 -48.83
C MET A 537 -108.70 -44.56 -47.35
N ARG A 538 -107.58 -45.23 -47.04
CA ARG A 538 -106.95 -45.17 -45.71
C ARG A 538 -106.01 -43.97 -45.58
N ALA A 539 -105.36 -43.53 -46.66
CA ALA A 539 -104.44 -42.40 -46.70
C ALA A 539 -105.18 -41.10 -46.39
N LEU A 540 -106.34 -40.84 -47.01
CA LEU A 540 -107.16 -39.66 -46.68
C LEU A 540 -107.67 -39.61 -45.22
N LYS A 541 -107.74 -40.76 -44.53
CA LYS A 541 -108.01 -40.82 -43.08
C LYS A 541 -106.72 -40.68 -42.26
N ALA A 542 -105.64 -41.32 -42.68
CA ALA A 542 -104.33 -41.24 -42.03
C ALA A 542 -103.71 -39.84 -42.14
N GLU A 543 -103.92 -39.14 -43.25
CA GLU A 543 -103.50 -37.76 -43.51
C GLU A 543 -104.25 -36.78 -42.61
N LYS A 544 -105.58 -36.93 -42.44
CA LYS A 544 -106.35 -36.14 -41.47
C LYS A 544 -105.96 -36.43 -40.02
N LEU A 545 -105.40 -37.60 -39.71
CA LEU A 545 -104.81 -37.91 -38.40
C LEU A 545 -103.36 -37.41 -38.29
N ALA A 546 -102.59 -37.42 -39.38
CA ALA A 546 -101.22 -36.91 -39.45
C ALA A 546 -101.18 -35.38 -39.38
N GLU A 547 -102.15 -34.68 -39.99
CA GLU A 547 -102.33 -33.23 -39.81
C GLU A 547 -102.69 -32.88 -38.37
N ARG A 548 -103.55 -33.67 -37.70
CA ARG A 548 -103.80 -33.49 -36.26
C ARG A 548 -102.52 -33.72 -35.46
N ALA A 549 -101.82 -34.83 -35.69
CA ALA A 549 -100.56 -35.14 -35.01
C ALA A 549 -99.42 -34.13 -35.30
N LYS A 550 -99.37 -33.52 -36.50
CA LYS A 550 -98.48 -32.38 -36.80
C LYS A 550 -98.88 -31.15 -35.98
N ASN A 551 -100.14 -30.77 -36.00
CA ASN A 551 -100.64 -29.60 -35.27
C ASN A 551 -100.44 -29.76 -33.76
N ASP A 552 -100.63 -30.96 -33.21
CA ASP A 552 -100.41 -31.24 -31.79
C ASP A 552 -98.92 -31.25 -31.43
N LYS A 553 -98.05 -31.88 -32.25
CA LYS A 553 -96.59 -31.73 -32.12
C LYS A 553 -96.11 -30.28 -32.27
N GLN A 554 -96.79 -29.47 -33.06
CA GLN A 554 -96.47 -28.06 -33.25
C GLN A 554 -96.88 -27.22 -32.02
N LYS A 555 -97.98 -27.56 -31.33
CA LYS A 555 -98.33 -27.03 -30.01
C LYS A 555 -97.32 -27.45 -28.95
N GLU A 556 -96.92 -28.72 -28.92
CA GLU A 556 -95.87 -29.23 -28.01
C GLU A 556 -94.55 -28.47 -28.22
N LEU A 557 -94.09 -28.32 -29.47
CA LEU A 557 -92.89 -27.55 -29.80
C LEU A 557 -93.01 -26.06 -29.45
N GLN A 558 -94.20 -25.46 -29.53
CA GLN A 558 -94.44 -24.11 -29.03
C GLN A 558 -94.37 -24.04 -27.50
N ALA A 559 -94.96 -25.00 -26.78
CA ALA A 559 -94.87 -25.10 -25.33
C ALA A 559 -93.42 -25.31 -24.85
N TYR A 560 -92.64 -26.18 -25.51
CA TYR A 560 -91.21 -26.36 -25.23
C TYR A 560 -90.40 -25.08 -25.52
N ARG A 561 -90.70 -24.35 -26.60
CA ARG A 561 -90.06 -23.05 -26.89
C ARG A 561 -90.36 -22.00 -25.82
N LEU A 562 -91.61 -21.89 -25.37
CA LEU A 562 -92.00 -20.99 -24.28
C LEU A 562 -91.31 -21.37 -22.97
N ARG A 563 -91.28 -22.66 -22.63
CA ARG A 563 -90.61 -23.17 -21.42
C ARG A 563 -89.08 -22.96 -21.46
N LEU A 564 -88.45 -23.11 -22.62
CA LEU A 564 -87.03 -22.78 -22.83
C LEU A 564 -86.77 -21.27 -22.69
N GLN A 565 -87.63 -20.41 -23.24
CA GLN A 565 -87.52 -18.95 -23.05
C GLN A 565 -87.70 -18.55 -21.58
N GLN A 566 -88.60 -19.21 -20.85
CA GLN A 566 -88.79 -18.99 -19.42
C GLN A 566 -87.56 -19.43 -18.61
N LEU A 567 -87.07 -20.65 -18.80
CA LEU A 567 -85.81 -21.13 -18.17
C LEU A 567 -84.62 -20.21 -18.50
N THR A 568 -84.57 -19.63 -19.70
CA THR A 568 -83.52 -18.67 -20.08
C THR A 568 -83.61 -17.37 -19.27
N ARG A 569 -84.81 -16.89 -18.94
CA ARG A 569 -85.02 -15.73 -18.05
C ARG A 569 -84.65 -16.05 -16.61
N GLU A 570 -85.14 -17.17 -16.10
CA GLU A 570 -84.84 -17.66 -14.74
C GLU A 570 -83.32 -17.84 -14.53
N CYS A 571 -82.60 -18.41 -15.51
CA CYS A 571 -81.13 -18.49 -15.49
C CYS A 571 -80.44 -17.11 -15.58
N ALA A 572 -81.02 -16.13 -16.28
CA ALA A 572 -80.46 -14.77 -16.33
C ALA A 572 -80.67 -14.00 -15.02
N GLU A 573 -81.79 -14.23 -14.33
CA GLU A 573 -82.11 -13.63 -13.04
C GLU A 573 -81.27 -14.26 -11.91
N ALA A 574 -81.14 -15.60 -11.88
CA ALA A 574 -80.24 -16.28 -10.95
C ALA A 574 -78.78 -15.79 -11.09
N ARG A 575 -78.30 -15.59 -12.33
CA ARG A 575 -76.96 -15.01 -12.58
C ARG A 575 -76.81 -13.57 -12.07
N LYS A 576 -77.87 -12.75 -12.16
CA LYS A 576 -77.87 -11.39 -11.57
C LYS A 576 -77.84 -11.43 -10.05
N GLY A 577 -78.60 -12.34 -9.42
CA GLY A 577 -78.59 -12.55 -7.96
C GLY A 577 -77.19 -12.87 -7.46
N VAL A 578 -76.60 -13.98 -7.95
CA VAL A 578 -75.24 -14.41 -7.57
C VAL A 578 -74.18 -13.34 -7.84
N ALA A 579 -74.28 -12.62 -8.97
CA ALA A 579 -73.36 -11.52 -9.27
C ALA A 579 -73.48 -10.36 -8.25
N SER A 580 -74.70 -10.04 -7.78
CA SER A 580 -74.92 -9.00 -6.79
C SER A 580 -74.40 -9.40 -5.39
N GLU A 581 -74.66 -10.64 -4.96
CA GLU A 581 -74.18 -11.19 -3.69
C GLU A 581 -72.66 -11.27 -3.64
N MET A 582 -72.03 -11.77 -4.71
CA MET A 582 -70.57 -11.83 -4.83
C MET A 582 -69.93 -10.43 -4.78
N ASN A 583 -70.57 -9.42 -5.37
CA ASN A 583 -70.07 -8.05 -5.36
C ASN A 583 -70.19 -7.40 -3.96
N VAL A 584 -71.28 -7.69 -3.22
CA VAL A 584 -71.42 -7.27 -1.81
C VAL A 584 -70.38 -7.94 -0.92
N GLY A 585 -70.16 -9.25 -1.08
CA GLY A 585 -69.12 -9.99 -0.36
C GLY A 585 -67.71 -9.48 -0.65
N TRP A 586 -67.40 -9.18 -1.92
CA TRP A 586 -66.13 -8.57 -2.32
C TRP A 586 -65.90 -7.20 -1.65
N VAL A 587 -66.92 -6.33 -1.64
CA VAL A 587 -66.83 -5.02 -0.96
C VAL A 587 -66.69 -5.14 0.56
N HIS A 588 -67.26 -6.19 1.19
CA HIS A 588 -67.04 -6.48 2.60
C HIS A 588 -65.58 -6.87 2.87
N LEU A 589 -65.06 -7.85 2.13
CA LEU A 589 -63.67 -8.30 2.26
C LEU A 589 -62.67 -7.17 1.98
N GLN A 590 -62.93 -6.30 0.99
CA GLN A 590 -62.10 -5.13 0.71
C GLN A 590 -62.07 -4.14 1.89
N LYS A 591 -63.18 -3.96 2.61
CA LYS A 591 -63.24 -3.16 3.85
C LYS A 591 -62.49 -3.82 5.00
N GLU A 592 -62.59 -5.15 5.16
CA GLU A 592 -61.87 -5.86 6.20
C GLU A 592 -60.35 -5.88 5.96
N VAL A 593 -59.91 -6.07 4.71
CA VAL A 593 -58.49 -6.00 4.31
C VAL A 593 -57.92 -4.59 4.54
N SER A 594 -58.64 -3.54 4.17
CA SER A 594 -58.19 -2.16 4.45
C SER A 594 -58.17 -1.83 5.95
N LEU A 595 -59.18 -2.24 6.73
CA LEU A 595 -59.22 -2.05 8.18
C LEU A 595 -58.14 -2.85 8.92
N THR A 596 -57.80 -4.05 8.45
CA THR A 596 -56.69 -4.84 9.01
C THR A 596 -55.33 -4.27 8.61
N GLY A 597 -55.18 -3.77 7.38
CA GLY A 597 -54.02 -3.00 6.95
C GLY A 597 -53.77 -1.77 7.84
N ILE A 598 -54.79 -0.94 8.08
CA ILE A 598 -54.70 0.23 8.98
C ILE A 598 -54.34 -0.19 10.42
N LYS A 599 -54.87 -1.32 10.92
CA LYS A 599 -54.53 -1.86 12.25
C LYS A 599 -53.08 -2.37 12.33
N TRP A 600 -52.55 -2.93 11.24
CA TRP A 600 -51.14 -3.31 11.14
C TRP A 600 -50.22 -2.10 11.07
N GLN A 601 -50.53 -1.13 10.21
CA GLN A 601 -49.76 0.11 10.07
C GLN A 601 -49.64 0.85 11.41
N LYS A 602 -50.75 1.00 12.15
CA LYS A 602 -50.75 1.63 13.49
C LYS A 602 -50.00 0.84 14.56
N ARG A 603 -49.72 -0.46 14.35
CA ARG A 603 -48.85 -1.26 15.23
C ARG A 603 -47.38 -1.08 14.85
N THR A 604 -47.05 -1.09 13.56
CA THR A 604 -45.67 -0.85 13.10
C THR A 604 -45.22 0.57 13.38
N GLU A 605 -46.09 1.58 13.23
CA GLU A 605 -45.80 2.98 13.61
C GLU A 605 -45.46 3.10 15.10
N LYS A 606 -46.19 2.41 15.99
CA LYS A 606 -45.89 2.39 17.43
C LYS A 606 -44.56 1.71 17.75
N LEU A 607 -44.32 0.52 17.18
CA LEU A 607 -43.05 -0.20 17.39
C LEU A 607 -41.85 0.59 16.86
N LEU A 608 -42.01 1.30 15.74
CA LEU A 608 -41.01 2.23 15.22
C LEU A 608 -40.79 3.40 16.18
N GLN A 609 -41.84 4.06 16.67
CA GLN A 609 -41.72 5.14 17.66
C GLN A 609 -41.05 4.67 18.97
N GLU A 610 -41.43 3.50 19.48
CA GLU A 610 -40.83 2.90 20.67
C GLU A 610 -39.34 2.63 20.47
N ALA A 611 -38.95 2.01 19.34
CA ALA A 611 -37.56 1.81 18.96
C ALA A 611 -36.79 3.13 18.80
N ASP A 612 -37.40 4.14 18.17
CA ASP A 612 -36.79 5.46 17.96
C ASP A 612 -36.53 6.17 19.30
N THR A 613 -37.44 6.06 20.28
CA THR A 613 -37.17 6.59 21.64
C THR A 613 -36.10 5.81 22.40
N MET A 614 -35.90 4.51 22.12
CA MET A 614 -34.80 3.74 22.70
C MET A 614 -33.46 4.13 22.06
N TRP A 615 -33.38 4.23 20.73
CA TRP A 615 -32.18 4.70 20.04
C TRP A 615 -31.81 6.13 20.44
N ARG A 616 -32.79 7.04 20.60
CA ARG A 616 -32.56 8.41 21.11
C ARG A 616 -32.18 8.48 22.60
N ARG A 617 -32.44 7.43 23.39
CA ARG A 617 -31.92 7.28 24.77
C ARG A 617 -30.50 6.76 24.75
N LYS A 618 -30.27 5.62 24.09
CA LYS A 618 -28.94 5.02 23.94
C LYS A 618 -27.93 5.99 23.32
N ALA A 619 -28.28 6.72 22.27
CA ALA A 619 -27.39 7.73 21.67
C ALA A 619 -27.10 8.95 22.58
N LYS A 620 -27.89 9.18 23.64
CA LYS A 620 -27.56 10.16 24.70
C LYS A 620 -26.65 9.56 25.76
N GLU A 621 -26.91 8.31 26.15
CA GLU A 621 -26.09 7.52 27.08
C GLU A 621 -24.67 7.33 26.50
N ASP A 622 -24.55 6.79 25.29
CA ASP A 622 -23.30 6.67 24.52
C ASP A 622 -22.56 8.03 24.47
N LYS A 623 -23.27 9.12 24.18
CA LYS A 623 -22.70 10.49 24.11
C LYS A 623 -22.23 11.02 25.47
N GLN A 624 -22.80 10.55 26.58
CA GLN A 624 -22.31 10.85 27.93
C GLN A 624 -21.09 10.00 28.27
N GLU A 625 -21.10 8.69 27.95
CA GLU A 625 -19.92 7.84 28.13
C GLU A 625 -18.71 8.35 27.33
N TRP A 626 -18.89 8.70 26.06
CA TRP A 626 -17.81 9.26 25.22
C TRP A 626 -17.24 10.55 25.81
N LYS A 627 -18.09 11.43 26.36
CA LYS A 627 -17.63 12.63 27.08
C LYS A 627 -16.83 12.28 28.34
N GLN A 628 -17.25 11.28 29.10
CA GLN A 628 -16.52 10.82 30.30
C GLN A 628 -15.17 10.20 29.93
N ARG A 629 -15.12 9.34 28.90
CA ARG A 629 -13.88 8.72 28.40
C ARG A 629 -12.88 9.76 27.87
N ILE A 630 -13.35 10.78 27.16
CA ILE A 630 -12.50 11.91 26.72
C ILE A 630 -11.97 12.68 27.92
N ALA A 631 -12.85 13.15 28.83
CA ALA A 631 -12.44 13.91 30.01
C ALA A 631 -11.56 13.11 31.01
N GLN A 632 -11.57 11.79 30.94
CA GLN A 632 -10.62 10.93 31.65
C GLN A 632 -9.26 10.88 30.91
N LYS A 633 -9.25 10.72 29.58
CA LYS A 633 -8.03 10.73 28.78
C LYS A 633 -7.31 12.08 28.81
N ASP A 634 -8.04 13.19 28.84
CA ASP A 634 -7.47 14.53 29.01
C ASP A 634 -6.68 14.62 30.34
N LYS A 635 -7.26 14.12 31.45
CA LYS A 635 -6.58 14.06 32.76
C LYS A 635 -5.37 13.13 32.78
N GLU A 636 -5.43 12.00 32.08
CA GLU A 636 -4.29 11.08 31.94
C GLU A 636 -3.16 11.76 31.14
N MET A 637 -3.48 12.53 30.09
CA MET A 637 -2.51 13.34 29.35
C MET A 637 -1.91 14.48 30.19
N ASP A 638 -2.72 15.22 30.95
CA ASP A 638 -2.22 16.26 31.86
C ASP A 638 -1.31 15.69 32.97
N ALA A 639 -1.62 14.50 33.49
CA ALA A 639 -0.78 13.79 34.46
C ALA A 639 0.56 13.35 33.83
N LEU A 640 0.55 12.85 32.59
CA LEU A 640 1.78 12.51 31.85
C LEU A 640 2.62 13.75 31.53
N LEU A 641 2.01 14.85 31.08
CA LEU A 641 2.70 16.10 30.74
C LEU A 641 3.30 16.78 31.97
N SER A 642 2.61 16.75 33.11
CA SER A 642 3.16 17.28 34.38
C SER A 642 4.27 16.40 34.94
N SER A 643 4.11 15.07 34.93
CA SER A 643 5.18 14.12 35.27
C SER A 643 6.43 14.30 34.39
N GLN A 644 6.24 14.45 33.07
CA GLN A 644 7.32 14.67 32.14
C GLN A 644 8.04 16.01 32.37
N ARG A 645 7.31 17.10 32.64
CA ARG A 645 7.94 18.39 33.01
C ARG A 645 8.81 18.29 34.26
N VAL A 646 8.36 17.59 35.30
CA VAL A 646 9.15 17.40 36.55
C VAL A 646 10.41 16.55 36.27
N ASN A 647 10.26 15.48 35.48
CA ASN A 647 11.36 14.62 35.07
C ASN A 647 12.41 15.39 34.24
N ASP A 648 11.97 16.14 33.22
CA ASP A 648 12.87 16.91 32.37
C ASP A 648 13.52 18.08 33.12
N GLN A 649 12.82 18.76 34.04
CA GLN A 649 13.43 19.75 34.93
C GLN A 649 14.59 19.15 35.74
N SER A 650 14.38 17.98 36.38
CA SER A 650 15.45 17.31 37.15
C SER A 650 16.68 16.92 36.31
N LYS A 651 16.50 16.67 35.00
CA LYS A 651 17.62 16.44 34.07
C LYS A 651 18.37 17.74 33.80
N TYR A 652 17.66 18.85 33.59
CA TYR A 652 18.30 20.16 33.42
C TYR A 652 19.06 20.58 34.67
N ASP A 653 18.48 20.42 35.86
CA ASP A 653 19.13 20.71 37.14
C ASP A 653 20.40 19.85 37.33
N GLN A 654 20.34 18.56 36.98
CA GLN A 654 21.50 17.66 37.03
C GLN A 654 22.58 18.02 35.97
N VAL A 655 22.19 18.55 34.80
CA VAL A 655 23.14 19.07 33.80
C VAL A 655 23.79 20.36 34.29
N VAL A 656 23.04 21.29 34.89
CA VAL A 656 23.57 22.52 35.48
C VAL A 656 24.57 22.19 36.59
N ALA A 657 24.24 21.30 37.52
CA ALA A 657 25.17 20.87 38.59
C ALA A 657 26.46 20.24 38.05
N ARG A 658 26.40 19.50 36.93
CA ARG A 658 27.59 18.96 36.23
C ARG A 658 28.42 20.06 35.54
N LEU A 659 27.77 21.07 34.97
CA LEU A 659 28.45 22.23 34.37
C LEU A 659 29.12 23.10 35.43
N GLU A 660 28.48 23.34 36.58
CA GLU A 660 29.11 24.02 37.71
C GLU A 660 30.32 23.26 38.28
N MET A 661 30.21 21.93 38.41
CA MET A 661 31.34 21.07 38.76
C MET A 661 32.50 21.28 37.79
N LYS A 662 32.23 21.29 36.48
CA LYS A 662 33.27 21.51 35.45
C LYS A 662 33.81 22.93 35.40
N ALA A 663 33.02 23.95 35.76
CA ALA A 663 33.52 25.31 35.95
C ALA A 663 34.52 25.38 37.11
N ARG A 664 34.17 24.80 38.27
CA ARG A 664 35.06 24.74 39.44
C ARG A 664 36.34 23.95 39.15
N GLU A 665 36.25 22.82 38.43
CA GLU A 665 37.44 22.07 37.98
C GLU A 665 38.35 22.90 37.06
N LEU A 666 37.79 23.78 36.22
CA LEU A 666 38.57 24.68 35.35
C LEU A 666 39.23 25.81 36.16
N GLU A 667 38.51 26.43 37.09
CA GLU A 667 39.07 27.43 38.03
C GLU A 667 40.25 26.85 38.83
N ASP A 668 40.10 25.61 39.32
CA ASP A 668 41.15 24.86 40.03
C ASP A 668 42.38 24.58 39.14
N LEU A 669 42.17 24.30 37.86
CA LEU A 669 43.25 24.08 36.88
C LEU A 669 43.93 25.40 36.47
N GLU A 670 43.18 26.49 36.37
CA GLU A 670 43.71 27.83 36.05
C GLU A 670 44.55 28.39 37.21
N ALA A 671 44.12 28.16 38.46
CA ALA A 671 44.93 28.45 39.66
C ALA A 671 46.23 27.63 39.71
N ARG A 672 46.18 26.34 39.34
CA ARG A 672 47.37 25.48 39.22
C ARG A 672 48.31 25.93 38.09
N LEU A 673 47.75 26.39 36.97
CA LEU A 673 48.54 26.94 35.86
C LEU A 673 49.25 28.24 36.28
N ASN A 674 48.56 29.15 36.97
CA ASN A 674 49.16 30.39 37.47
C ASN A 674 50.32 30.13 38.45
N THR A 675 50.12 29.23 39.43
CA THR A 675 51.21 28.85 40.35
C THR A 675 52.38 28.13 39.64
N GLN A 676 52.15 27.44 38.53
CA GLN A 676 53.21 26.91 37.66
C GLN A 676 53.91 28.02 36.85
N VAL A 677 53.20 29.06 36.42
CA VAL A 677 53.77 30.24 35.76
C VAL A 677 54.67 31.01 36.74
N ASP A 678 54.24 31.24 37.98
CA ASP A 678 55.04 31.87 39.02
C ASP A 678 56.31 31.07 39.34
N ALA A 679 56.19 29.74 39.45
CA ALA A 679 57.33 28.84 39.62
C ALA A 679 58.31 28.91 38.43
N ASN A 680 57.80 28.99 37.19
CA ASN A 680 58.62 29.18 35.99
C ASN A 680 59.30 30.56 35.95
N ALA A 681 58.64 31.62 36.41
CA ALA A 681 59.24 32.95 36.52
C ALA A 681 60.38 32.95 37.57
N GLY A 682 60.18 32.28 38.70
CA GLY A 682 61.24 32.03 39.68
C GLY A 682 62.42 31.25 39.09
N LEU A 683 62.15 30.19 38.32
CA LEU A 683 63.19 29.43 37.62
C LEU A 683 63.94 30.30 36.60
N GLN A 684 63.26 31.14 35.82
CA GLN A 684 63.89 32.08 34.88
C GLN A 684 64.82 33.07 35.60
N GLN A 685 64.43 33.60 36.76
CA GLN A 685 65.31 34.44 37.59
C GLN A 685 66.54 33.67 38.11
N THR A 686 66.41 32.38 38.46
CA THR A 686 67.59 31.58 38.83
C THR A 686 68.50 31.26 37.64
N ILE A 687 67.94 31.10 36.44
CA ILE A 687 68.72 30.91 35.21
C ILE A 687 69.51 32.18 34.87
N GLN A 688 68.88 33.36 34.92
CA GLN A 688 69.57 34.64 34.69
C GLN A 688 70.73 34.85 35.67
N LYS A 689 70.55 34.57 36.97
CA LYS A 689 71.64 34.65 37.96
C LYS A 689 72.79 33.68 37.66
N LEU A 690 72.50 32.45 37.24
CA LEU A 690 73.52 31.48 36.84
C LEU A 690 74.24 31.89 35.54
N GLU A 691 73.55 32.57 34.62
CA GLU A 691 74.16 33.15 33.41
C GLU A 691 75.05 34.37 33.75
N GLU A 692 74.62 35.24 34.66
CA GLU A 692 75.42 36.34 35.23
C GLU A 692 76.69 35.81 35.94
N GLU A 693 76.56 34.84 36.84
CA GLU A 693 77.68 34.14 37.49
C GLU A 693 78.62 33.49 36.46
N GLN A 694 78.08 32.88 35.41
CA GLN A 694 78.90 32.31 34.33
C GLN A 694 79.66 33.40 33.55
N THR A 695 79.09 34.59 33.31
CA THR A 695 79.84 35.70 32.68
C THR A 695 80.95 36.25 33.57
N LEU A 696 80.73 36.30 34.90
CA LEU A 696 81.77 36.69 35.87
C LEU A 696 82.94 35.70 35.84
N HIS A 697 82.67 34.39 35.92
CA HIS A 697 83.70 33.36 35.83
C HIS A 697 84.44 33.36 34.47
N LEU A 698 83.79 33.75 33.37
CA LEU A 698 84.45 33.93 32.08
C LEU A 698 85.41 35.13 32.08
N MET A 699 85.09 36.23 32.78
CA MET A 699 86.02 37.35 33.00
C MET A 699 87.17 36.98 33.93
N GLU A 700 86.93 36.20 34.98
CA GLU A 700 88.00 35.69 35.85
C GLU A 700 88.97 34.80 35.06
N HIS A 701 88.44 33.89 34.22
CA HIS A 701 89.25 33.06 33.34
C HIS A 701 90.01 33.86 32.27
N SER A 702 89.49 34.98 31.77
CA SER A 702 90.26 35.85 30.87
C SER A 702 91.41 36.54 31.60
N GLN A 703 91.16 37.12 32.79
CA GLN A 703 92.20 37.74 33.61
C GLN A 703 93.31 36.74 34.02
N LEU A 704 92.95 35.49 34.31
CA LEU A 704 93.92 34.43 34.58
C LEU A 704 94.72 34.02 33.33
N ARG A 705 94.10 34.03 32.14
CA ARG A 705 94.78 33.79 30.86
C ARG A 705 95.75 34.92 30.50
N ASP A 706 95.39 36.18 30.79
CA ASP A 706 96.26 37.33 30.56
C ASP A 706 97.46 37.34 31.52
N ARG A 707 97.27 36.89 32.77
CA ARG A 707 98.39 36.65 33.71
C ARG A 707 99.31 35.53 33.22
N LEU A 708 98.75 34.45 32.68
CA LEU A 708 99.51 33.34 32.09
C LEU A 708 100.30 33.76 30.84
N SER A 709 99.72 34.57 29.94
CA SER A 709 100.45 35.08 28.77
C SER A 709 101.58 36.03 29.17
N GLY A 710 101.37 36.87 30.19
CA GLY A 710 102.43 37.67 30.81
C GLY A 710 103.57 36.83 31.40
N MET A 711 103.27 35.71 32.06
CA MET A 711 104.27 34.75 32.54
C MET A 711 105.00 34.03 31.41
N GLN A 712 104.31 33.64 30.34
CA GLN A 712 104.94 33.04 29.15
C GLN A 712 105.89 34.02 28.45
N ALA A 713 105.52 35.29 28.30
CA ALA A 713 106.39 36.33 27.77
C ALA A 713 107.62 36.59 28.64
N ALA A 714 107.52 36.42 29.97
CA ALA A 714 108.67 36.44 30.87
C ALA A 714 109.57 35.20 30.70
N SER A 715 108.98 34.02 30.51
CA SER A 715 109.71 32.77 30.23
C SER A 715 110.50 32.84 28.93
N GLN A 716 109.91 33.36 27.85
CA GLN A 716 110.56 33.51 26.55
C GLN A 716 111.81 34.41 26.61
N ARG A 717 111.77 35.49 27.40
CA ARG A 717 112.96 36.34 27.64
C ARG A 717 114.07 35.59 28.36
N ALA A 718 113.73 34.73 29.32
CA ALA A 718 114.71 33.86 29.98
C ALA A 718 115.27 32.78 29.03
N GLU A 719 114.51 32.37 28.01
CA GLU A 719 114.98 31.46 26.97
C GLU A 719 115.92 32.16 25.97
N GLU A 720 115.62 33.40 25.55
CA GLU A 720 116.57 34.23 24.79
C GLU A 720 117.91 34.42 25.53
N GLU A 721 117.88 34.62 26.85
CA GLU A 721 119.09 34.71 27.67
C GLU A 721 119.83 33.37 27.76
N ARG A 722 119.12 32.26 27.90
CA ARG A 722 119.71 30.91 27.78
C ARG A 722 120.32 30.67 26.40
N GLU A 723 119.81 31.29 25.34
CA GLU A 723 120.38 31.20 23.99
C GLU A 723 121.62 32.07 23.78
N ARG A 724 121.65 33.27 24.37
CA ARG A 724 122.89 34.05 24.48
C ARG A 724 123.98 33.27 25.24
N VAL A 725 123.62 32.56 26.30
CA VAL A 725 124.54 31.65 27.03
C VAL A 725 124.95 30.44 26.19
N ARG A 726 124.03 29.77 25.47
CA ARG A 726 124.36 28.69 24.53
C ARG A 726 125.34 29.14 23.44
N ALA A 727 125.15 30.33 22.87
CA ALA A 727 126.06 30.90 21.86
C ALA A 727 127.47 31.18 22.41
N LEU A 728 127.58 31.65 23.66
CA LEU A 728 128.88 31.79 24.34
C LEU A 728 129.55 30.44 24.61
N LEU A 729 128.77 29.39 24.90
CA LEU A 729 129.27 28.02 25.07
C LEU A 729 129.70 27.38 23.74
N GLU A 730 129.03 27.65 22.62
CA GLU A 730 129.51 27.26 21.27
C GLU A 730 130.80 27.99 20.89
N LYS A 731 130.93 29.28 21.25
CA LYS A 731 132.18 30.03 21.09
C LYS A 731 133.33 29.46 21.94
N ARG A 732 133.01 28.79 23.06
CA ARG A 732 133.97 27.99 23.83
C ARG A 732 134.24 26.61 23.18
N LYS A 733 133.23 25.90 22.68
CA LYS A 733 133.42 24.60 21.99
C LYS A 733 134.32 24.72 20.77
N SER A 734 134.08 25.71 19.91
CA SER A 734 134.91 25.98 18.72
C SER A 734 136.36 26.31 19.07
N MET A 735 136.60 27.04 20.17
CA MET A 735 137.94 27.23 20.73
C MET A 735 138.57 25.90 21.21
N CYS A 736 137.79 25.05 21.88
CA CYS A 736 138.23 23.70 22.25
C CYS A 736 138.45 22.79 21.03
N GLN A 737 137.71 22.95 19.93
CA GLN A 737 137.89 22.22 18.67
C GLN A 737 139.16 22.65 17.94
N ALA A 738 139.54 23.93 17.99
CA ALA A 738 140.85 24.37 17.51
C ALA A 738 142.00 23.72 18.30
N LEU A 739 141.84 23.59 19.63
CA LEU A 739 142.78 22.84 20.47
C LEU A 739 142.77 21.33 20.17
N HIS A 740 141.61 20.73 19.86
CA HIS A 740 141.55 19.33 19.41
C HIS A 740 142.14 19.14 18.01
N GLY A 741 142.09 20.14 17.12
CA GLY A 741 142.80 20.13 15.83
C GLY A 741 144.32 20.17 16.02
N PHE A 742 144.80 20.96 16.98
CA PHE A 742 146.21 20.98 17.39
C PHE A 742 146.64 19.61 17.96
N VAL A 743 145.80 18.97 18.78
CA VAL A 743 146.04 17.61 19.31
C VAL A 743 145.91 16.53 18.22
N ALA A 744 145.00 16.67 17.25
CA ALA A 744 144.87 15.75 16.12
C ALA A 744 146.09 15.82 15.19
N SER A 745 146.70 17.00 15.05
CA SER A 745 147.99 17.18 14.37
C SER A 745 149.18 16.56 15.11
N ILE A 746 149.01 16.14 16.37
CA ILE A 746 149.98 15.33 17.14
C ILE A 746 149.60 13.85 17.04
N ALA A 747 148.31 13.50 17.14
CA ALA A 747 147.81 12.13 17.03
C ALA A 747 147.96 11.50 15.64
N GLY A 748 148.22 12.30 14.59
CA GLY A 748 148.58 11.82 13.25
C GLY A 748 149.86 10.97 13.19
N GLU A 749 150.70 11.00 14.24
CA GLU A 749 151.88 10.12 14.37
C GLU A 749 151.56 8.77 15.07
N SER A 750 150.31 8.53 15.51
CA SER A 750 149.92 7.35 16.30
C SER A 750 148.53 6.79 15.91
N GLY A 751 148.41 6.26 14.70
CA GLY A 751 147.13 5.80 14.12
C GLY A 751 146.63 4.42 14.58
N ALA A 752 145.33 4.18 14.42
CA ALA A 752 144.66 2.88 14.50
C ALA A 752 143.29 2.91 13.78
N ASP A 753 143.13 2.09 12.74
CA ASP A 753 141.91 2.05 11.90
C ASP A 753 141.02 0.84 12.21
N PHE A 754 139.69 1.02 12.29
CA PHE A 754 138.75 -0.12 12.48
C PHE A 754 137.30 0.07 11.97
N LEU A 755 137.03 0.97 11.02
CA LEU A 755 135.67 1.18 10.48
C LEU A 755 135.68 1.31 8.95
N ALA A 756 135.22 0.25 8.26
CA ALA A 756 135.13 0.23 6.79
C ALA A 756 133.90 -0.52 6.23
N ASN A 757 133.52 -1.67 6.81
CA ASN A 757 132.63 -2.64 6.14
C ASN A 757 131.23 -2.73 6.79
N LEU A 758 130.37 -1.72 6.59
CA LEU A 758 128.97 -1.76 7.06
C LEU A 758 127.96 -1.05 6.12
N LEU A 759 128.34 -0.85 4.85
CA LEU A 759 127.51 -0.22 3.81
C LEU A 759 127.67 -0.97 2.47
N GLU A 760 126.80 -1.95 2.23
CA GLU A 760 126.41 -2.36 0.87
C GLU A 760 124.88 -2.52 0.85
N GLU A 761 124.25 -1.94 -0.17
CA GLU A 761 122.81 -2.01 -0.43
C GLU A 761 122.52 -3.00 -1.56
N SER A 762 121.32 -3.60 -1.59
CA SER A 762 120.82 -4.29 -2.79
C SER A 762 119.29 -4.33 -2.80
N ASP A 763 118.71 -3.92 -3.93
CA ASP A 763 117.28 -3.99 -4.22
C ASP A 763 116.79 -5.42 -4.52
N GLY A 764 115.46 -5.59 -4.60
CA GLY A 764 114.85 -6.62 -5.47
C GLY A 764 113.75 -7.47 -4.84
N ASN A 765 112.50 -7.13 -5.14
CA ASN A 765 111.22 -7.81 -4.87
C ASN A 765 111.20 -9.34 -4.60
N GLU A 766 110.20 -9.74 -3.80
CA GLU A 766 109.72 -11.11 -3.58
C GLU A 766 110.74 -12.16 -3.13
N GLN A 767 111.07 -12.17 -1.82
CA GLN A 767 111.11 -13.47 -1.16
C GLN A 767 110.76 -13.48 0.33
N LYS A 768 109.66 -14.20 0.62
CA LYS A 768 109.15 -14.62 1.94
C LYS A 768 108.69 -13.48 2.83
N THR A 769 107.66 -13.77 3.62
CA THR A 769 107.50 -13.13 4.92
C THR A 769 108.76 -13.43 5.73
N GLY A 770 109.66 -12.45 5.83
CA GLY A 770 110.80 -12.48 6.74
C GLY A 770 110.26 -12.48 8.17
N ASP A 771 109.91 -13.68 8.62
CA ASP A 771 108.85 -13.93 9.61
C ASP A 771 109.04 -13.03 10.82
N HIS A 772 108.18 -12.03 11.00
CA HIS A 772 108.40 -11.01 12.03
C HIS A 772 108.35 -11.61 13.44
N ARG A 773 107.85 -12.85 13.63
CA ARG A 773 108.12 -13.65 14.84
C ARG A 773 109.58 -14.07 14.95
N GLN A 774 110.17 -14.63 13.89
CA GLN A 774 111.59 -15.01 13.85
C GLN A 774 112.48 -13.78 13.98
N LEU A 775 112.24 -12.70 13.24
CA LEU A 775 113.04 -11.47 13.37
C LEU A 775 112.96 -10.91 14.80
N ALA A 776 111.76 -10.76 15.37
CA ALA A 776 111.63 -10.26 16.74
C ALA A 776 112.23 -11.21 17.79
N THR A 777 112.14 -12.54 17.60
CA THR A 777 112.73 -13.49 18.56
C THR A 777 114.24 -13.64 18.40
N GLU A 778 114.81 -13.57 17.20
CA GLU A 778 116.25 -13.47 16.99
C GLU A 778 116.80 -12.16 17.56
N LEU A 779 116.14 -11.03 17.32
CA LEU A 779 116.51 -9.75 17.93
C LEU A 779 116.41 -9.78 19.46
N SER A 780 115.40 -10.41 20.05
CA SER A 780 115.33 -10.62 21.50
C SER A 780 116.40 -11.59 22.03
N LYS A 781 116.79 -12.64 21.28
CA LYS A 781 117.91 -13.53 21.65
C LYS A 781 119.26 -12.80 21.57
N LEU A 782 119.41 -11.91 20.60
CA LEU A 782 120.62 -11.10 20.41
C LEU A 782 120.72 -10.04 21.51
N ALA A 783 119.59 -9.43 21.88
CA ALA A 783 119.45 -8.56 23.05
C ALA A 783 119.89 -9.26 24.34
N THR A 784 119.32 -10.42 24.67
CA THR A 784 119.68 -11.16 25.90
C THR A 784 121.12 -11.65 25.88
N ARG A 785 121.65 -12.12 24.73
CA ARG A 785 123.06 -12.52 24.61
C ARG A 785 124.03 -11.35 24.81
N LEU A 786 123.72 -10.15 24.29
CA LEU A 786 124.53 -8.96 24.55
C LEU A 786 124.47 -8.53 26.02
N GLN A 787 123.28 -8.60 26.63
CA GLN A 787 123.10 -8.35 28.06
C GLN A 787 123.92 -9.34 28.91
N GLU A 788 123.87 -10.63 28.61
CA GLU A 788 124.65 -11.70 29.26
C GLU A 788 126.17 -11.53 29.08
N GLN A 789 126.63 -11.16 27.88
CA GLN A 789 128.05 -10.89 27.64
C GLN A 789 128.53 -9.64 28.39
N GLN A 790 127.71 -8.59 28.47
CA GLN A 790 128.04 -7.37 29.22
C GLN A 790 128.06 -7.60 30.73
N THR A 791 127.12 -8.38 31.29
CA THR A 791 127.16 -8.72 32.72
C THR A 791 128.35 -9.63 33.04
N GLN A 792 128.66 -10.64 32.21
CA GLN A 792 129.83 -11.49 32.40
C GLN A 792 131.16 -10.70 32.29
N ALA A 793 131.25 -9.71 31.40
CA ALA A 793 132.41 -8.84 31.30
C ALA A 793 132.60 -7.97 32.55
N LEU A 794 131.52 -7.38 33.07
CA LEU A 794 131.55 -6.60 34.31
C LEU A 794 131.84 -7.46 35.55
N GLU A 795 131.35 -8.70 35.59
CA GLU A 795 131.62 -9.62 36.69
C GLU A 795 133.06 -10.16 36.66
N LYS A 796 133.65 -10.36 35.47
CA LYS A 796 135.10 -10.59 35.34
C LYS A 796 135.92 -9.37 35.79
N ALA A 797 135.57 -8.17 35.34
CA ALA A 797 136.27 -6.95 35.76
C ALA A 797 136.21 -6.74 37.29
N ALA A 798 135.07 -7.02 37.91
CA ALA A 798 134.91 -6.97 39.37
C ALA A 798 135.73 -8.07 40.09
N ALA A 799 135.84 -9.27 39.52
CA ALA A 799 136.68 -10.35 40.05
C ALA A 799 138.18 -10.01 39.93
N GLU A 800 138.63 -9.52 38.78
CA GLU A 800 140.04 -9.15 38.54
C GLU A 800 140.46 -7.96 39.42
N ALA A 801 139.57 -6.98 39.62
CA ALA A 801 139.77 -5.85 40.55
C ALA A 801 139.81 -6.27 42.04
N THR A 802 139.28 -7.44 42.40
CA THR A 802 139.28 -7.94 43.80
C THR A 802 140.35 -8.99 44.09
N VAL A 803 140.90 -9.66 43.07
CA VAL A 803 141.94 -10.70 43.25
C VAL A 803 143.35 -10.15 43.46
N ASN A 804 143.69 -8.99 42.89
CA ASN A 804 145.06 -8.43 42.96
C ASN A 804 145.34 -7.54 44.20
N ALA A 805 144.38 -7.37 45.11
CA ALA A 805 144.52 -6.49 46.28
C ALA A 805 145.19 -7.17 47.48
N LYS A 806 146.52 -7.35 47.43
CA LYS A 806 147.33 -7.74 48.61
C LYS A 806 147.90 -6.55 49.40
N GLU A 807 147.76 -5.34 48.84
CA GLU A 807 147.95 -4.05 49.50
C GLU A 807 146.69 -3.19 49.28
N GLY A 808 146.57 -2.08 50.03
CA GLY A 808 145.27 -1.46 50.33
C GLY A 808 144.56 -0.71 49.19
N ALA A 809 143.35 -1.20 48.89
CA ALA A 809 142.19 -0.47 48.35
C ALA A 809 142.18 0.08 46.90
N SER A 810 141.09 -0.24 46.18
CA SER A 810 140.44 0.68 45.25
C SER A 810 138.90 0.53 45.31
N THR A 811 138.32 0.84 46.49
CA THR A 811 136.85 0.88 46.67
C THR A 811 136.06 1.74 45.67
N PRO A 812 136.58 2.83 45.08
CA PRO A 812 135.86 3.57 44.03
C PRO A 812 135.56 2.72 42.79
N LEU A 813 136.52 1.90 42.34
CA LEU A 813 136.42 1.13 41.09
C LEU A 813 135.29 0.08 41.16
N VAL A 814 135.14 -0.57 42.32
CA VAL A 814 134.01 -1.48 42.58
C VAL A 814 132.68 -0.74 42.63
N PHE A 815 132.65 0.47 43.20
CA PHE A 815 131.44 1.29 43.28
C PHE A 815 131.01 1.83 41.92
N GLU A 816 131.96 2.20 41.05
CA GLU A 816 131.73 2.60 39.66
C GLU A 816 131.28 1.43 38.78
N LEU A 817 131.87 0.25 38.95
CA LEU A 817 131.39 -0.98 38.29
C LEU A 817 129.96 -1.36 38.71
N ASP A 818 129.63 -1.22 40.00
CA ASP A 818 128.28 -1.53 40.51
C ASP A 818 127.25 -0.42 40.13
N ALA A 819 127.68 0.83 39.99
CA ALA A 819 126.89 1.91 39.40
C ALA A 819 126.64 1.69 37.90
N ALA A 820 127.65 1.26 37.14
CA ALA A 820 127.52 0.88 35.74
C ALA A 820 126.58 -0.34 35.56
N LYS A 821 126.70 -1.35 36.44
CA LYS A 821 125.81 -2.51 36.48
C LYS A 821 124.35 -2.10 36.75
N LYS A 822 124.12 -1.15 37.66
CA LYS A 822 122.78 -0.58 37.94
C LYS A 822 122.24 0.23 36.75
N ALA A 823 123.04 1.10 36.15
CA ALA A 823 122.64 1.89 34.99
C ALA A 823 122.29 0.99 33.79
N LEU A 824 123.11 -0.03 33.50
CA LEU A 824 122.78 -1.02 32.46
C LEU A 824 121.50 -1.79 32.81
N SER A 825 121.30 -2.20 34.07
CA SER A 825 120.07 -2.88 34.47
C SER A 825 118.80 -2.04 34.24
N SER A 826 118.87 -0.71 34.33
CA SER A 826 117.72 0.16 34.02
C SER A 826 117.46 0.32 32.53
N PHE A 827 118.47 0.20 31.66
CA PHE A 827 118.27 0.14 30.19
C PHE A 827 117.58 -1.14 29.71
N TRP A 828 117.79 -2.27 30.41
CA TRP A 828 117.20 -3.57 30.07
C TRP A 828 115.90 -3.88 30.82
N SER A 829 115.49 -3.05 31.79
CA SER A 829 114.25 -3.24 32.55
C SER A 829 113.02 -2.80 31.75
N ASP A 830 111.93 -3.58 31.82
CA ASP A 830 110.74 -3.33 31.00
C ASP A 830 109.93 -2.11 31.51
N PRO A 831 109.82 -1.00 30.75
CA PRO A 831 109.26 0.26 31.23
C PRO A 831 107.72 0.25 31.37
N ALA A 832 107.06 -0.88 31.07
CA ALA A 832 105.61 -1.06 31.12
C ALA A 832 104.95 -0.84 32.51
N ARG A 833 105.73 -0.46 33.54
CA ARG A 833 105.25 -0.09 34.89
C ARG A 833 105.26 1.40 35.21
N ASN A 834 105.92 2.24 34.42
CA ASN A 834 105.89 3.69 34.62
C ASN A 834 104.91 4.33 33.62
N SER A 835 104.13 5.29 34.11
CA SER A 835 102.93 5.82 33.45
C SER A 835 103.24 6.68 32.22
N ALA A 836 102.28 6.71 31.29
CA ALA A 836 102.23 7.59 30.12
C ALA A 836 102.76 9.01 30.40
N GLY A 837 103.82 9.40 29.66
CA GLY A 837 104.47 10.70 29.74
C GLY A 837 105.64 10.82 28.77
N ASP A 838 106.68 10.01 28.96
CA ASP A 838 107.99 10.25 28.34
C ASP A 838 108.21 9.48 27.02
N ASP A 839 107.83 10.10 25.90
CA ASP A 839 108.24 9.62 24.55
C ASP A 839 109.75 9.80 24.32
N GLU A 840 110.39 10.75 25.03
CA GLU A 840 111.85 10.99 24.96
C GLU A 840 112.68 9.75 25.36
N TYR A 841 112.21 8.95 26.32
CA TYR A 841 112.93 7.74 26.76
C TYR A 841 112.90 6.60 25.72
N VAL A 842 112.01 6.66 24.73
CA VAL A 842 111.96 5.69 23.63
C VAL A 842 113.19 5.84 22.70
N GLY A 843 113.71 7.06 22.54
CA GLY A 843 114.88 7.33 21.71
C GLY A 843 116.17 6.67 22.18
N HIS A 844 116.32 6.48 23.50
CA HIS A 844 117.50 5.88 24.13
C HIS A 844 117.52 4.34 24.13
N LEU A 845 116.42 3.68 23.77
CA LEU A 845 116.38 2.23 23.63
C LEU A 845 117.06 1.77 22.33
N PRO A 846 117.83 0.67 22.34
CA PRO A 846 118.34 0.04 21.11
C PRO A 846 117.23 -0.21 20.08
N TRP A 847 117.54 0.05 18.81
CA TRP A 847 116.55 0.10 17.71
C TRP A 847 115.70 -1.18 17.58
N TYR A 848 116.28 -2.34 17.90
CA TYR A 848 115.61 -3.63 17.82
C TYR A 848 114.50 -3.81 18.87
N LEU A 849 114.63 -3.21 20.07
CA LEU A 849 113.56 -3.21 21.08
C LEU A 849 112.41 -2.28 20.69
N ARG A 850 112.70 -1.17 20.01
CA ARG A 850 111.67 -0.27 19.45
C ARG A 850 110.84 -0.98 18.38
N ALA A 851 111.50 -1.66 17.43
CA ALA A 851 110.83 -2.43 16.39
C ALA A 851 109.90 -3.53 16.96
N ALA A 852 110.37 -4.27 17.96
CA ALA A 852 109.58 -5.32 18.62
C ALA A 852 108.31 -4.78 19.32
N ARG A 853 108.34 -3.57 19.89
CA ARG A 853 107.16 -2.94 20.52
C ARG A 853 106.14 -2.46 19.50
N ALA A 854 106.56 -1.81 18.41
CA ALA A 854 105.65 -1.34 17.37
C ALA A 854 104.84 -2.49 16.75
N ILE A 855 105.51 -3.61 16.43
CA ILE A 855 104.89 -4.83 15.88
C ILE A 855 103.88 -5.46 16.87
N LYS A 856 103.99 -5.21 18.18
CA LYS A 856 103.00 -5.66 19.18
C LYS A 856 101.76 -4.77 19.19
N GLN A 857 101.94 -3.45 19.15
CA GLN A 857 100.83 -2.47 19.20
C GLN A 857 99.88 -2.59 17.99
N GLU A 858 100.41 -2.79 16.77
CA GLU A 858 99.56 -2.99 15.59
C GLU A 858 98.67 -4.24 15.68
N ARG A 859 99.17 -5.32 16.31
CA ARG A 859 98.40 -6.56 16.50
C ARG A 859 97.22 -6.34 17.43
N GLU A 860 97.45 -5.72 18.58
CA GLU A 860 96.43 -5.40 19.57
C GLU A 860 95.33 -4.50 18.95
N ALA A 861 95.71 -3.55 18.09
CA ALA A 861 94.77 -2.73 17.32
C ALA A 861 94.01 -3.52 16.23
N SER A 862 94.63 -4.53 15.62
CA SER A 862 94.00 -5.39 14.60
C SER A 862 92.95 -6.34 15.19
N GLU A 863 93.24 -6.94 16.35
CA GLU A 863 92.34 -7.87 17.03
C GLU A 863 91.07 -7.17 17.53
N GLN A 864 91.20 -5.95 18.04
CA GLN A 864 90.06 -5.10 18.44
C GLN A 864 89.12 -4.80 17.26
N LYS A 865 89.65 -4.52 16.06
CA LYS A 865 88.83 -4.30 14.84
C LYS A 865 88.06 -5.55 14.43
N ILE A 866 88.69 -6.73 14.50
CA ILE A 866 88.04 -8.01 14.17
C ILE A 866 86.94 -8.36 15.20
N ALA A 867 87.12 -8.00 16.47
CA ALA A 867 86.09 -8.17 17.50
C ALA A 867 84.84 -7.32 17.22
N GLY A 868 85.01 -6.04 16.83
CA GLY A 868 83.90 -5.15 16.50
C GLY A 868 83.02 -5.67 15.35
N LEU A 869 83.65 -6.05 14.23
CA LEU A 869 82.94 -6.56 13.04
C LEU A 869 82.10 -7.82 13.31
N ARG A 870 82.48 -8.65 14.29
CA ARG A 870 81.70 -9.83 14.71
C ARG A 870 80.41 -9.44 15.45
N VAL A 871 80.45 -8.37 16.23
CA VAL A 871 79.26 -7.85 16.94
C VAL A 871 78.28 -7.22 15.95
N GLU A 872 78.78 -6.46 14.97
CA GLU A 872 77.95 -5.87 13.91
C GLU A 872 77.24 -6.94 13.05
N LEU A 873 77.93 -8.02 12.70
CA LEU A 873 77.34 -9.16 12.00
C LEU A 873 76.23 -9.86 12.82
N ALA A 874 76.42 -10.01 14.13
CA ALA A 874 75.41 -10.58 15.02
C ALA A 874 74.18 -9.68 15.13
N ALA A 875 74.37 -8.35 15.25
CA ALA A 875 73.28 -7.37 15.29
C ALA A 875 72.43 -7.41 14.01
N LYS A 876 73.07 -7.39 12.83
CA LYS A 876 72.34 -7.50 11.54
C LYS A 876 71.67 -8.86 11.34
N GLY A 877 72.19 -9.93 11.95
CA GLY A 877 71.52 -11.23 12.01
C GLY A 877 70.19 -11.17 12.78
N ALA A 878 70.14 -10.44 13.89
CA ALA A 878 68.92 -10.23 14.66
C ALA A 878 67.92 -9.31 13.94
N GLU A 879 68.38 -8.21 13.34
CA GLU A 879 67.54 -7.32 12.52
C GLU A 879 66.86 -8.09 11.37
N ALA A 880 67.62 -8.95 10.66
CA ALA A 880 67.11 -9.77 9.58
C ALA A 880 66.14 -10.89 10.02
N GLN A 881 66.13 -11.23 11.31
CA GLN A 881 65.17 -12.17 11.89
C GLN A 881 63.88 -11.45 12.29
N ASN A 882 63.97 -10.33 13.02
CA ASN A 882 62.82 -9.51 13.39
C ASN A 882 61.98 -9.11 12.17
N MET A 883 62.63 -8.68 11.07
CA MET A 883 61.97 -8.32 9.82
C MET A 883 61.19 -9.47 9.14
N ARG A 884 61.46 -10.74 9.49
CA ARG A 884 60.67 -11.90 9.04
C ARG A 884 59.47 -12.12 9.95
N ASP A 885 59.69 -12.03 11.26
CA ASP A 885 58.65 -12.26 12.26
C ASP A 885 57.56 -11.17 12.18
N ASP A 886 57.95 -9.91 11.94
CA ASP A 886 57.05 -8.79 11.60
C ASP A 886 56.25 -9.05 10.32
N HIS A 887 56.87 -9.69 9.30
CA HIS A 887 56.19 -10.02 8.05
C HIS A 887 55.15 -11.14 8.22
N VAL A 888 55.41 -12.12 9.08
CA VAL A 888 54.44 -13.16 9.45
C VAL A 888 53.25 -12.54 10.17
N GLN A 889 53.49 -11.71 11.20
CA GLN A 889 52.43 -10.99 11.92
C GLN A 889 51.58 -10.12 10.98
N TRP A 890 52.19 -9.47 9.99
CA TRP A 890 51.46 -8.70 8.98
C TRP A 890 50.58 -9.58 8.08
N GLN A 891 51.03 -10.77 7.69
CA GLN A 891 50.21 -11.72 6.92
C GLN A 891 49.03 -12.25 7.75
N GLU A 892 49.25 -12.57 9.04
CA GLU A 892 48.19 -12.99 9.96
C GLU A 892 47.12 -11.91 10.16
N ALA A 893 47.54 -10.65 10.38
CA ALA A 893 46.63 -9.51 10.45
C ALA A 893 45.85 -9.29 9.14
N ASN A 894 46.48 -9.47 7.97
CA ASN A 894 45.82 -9.38 6.66
C ASN A 894 44.75 -10.48 6.49
N ASN A 895 45.02 -11.68 6.97
CA ASN A 895 44.07 -12.80 6.95
C ASN A 895 42.88 -12.58 7.90
N LEU A 896 43.12 -12.03 9.10
CA LEU A 896 42.06 -11.61 10.04
C LEU A 896 41.15 -10.55 9.41
N LEU A 897 41.71 -9.46 8.86
CA LEU A 897 40.94 -8.39 8.22
C LEU A 897 40.10 -8.88 7.02
N ARG A 898 40.57 -9.91 6.30
CA ARG A 898 39.79 -10.58 5.24
C ARG A 898 38.61 -11.36 5.82
N PHE A 899 38.84 -12.14 6.88
CA PHE A 899 37.79 -12.92 7.55
C PHE A 899 36.71 -12.02 8.16
N GLU A 900 37.10 -10.92 8.82
CA GLU A 900 36.17 -9.91 9.35
C GLU A 900 35.33 -9.28 8.23
N LYS A 901 35.97 -8.84 7.14
CA LYS A 901 35.29 -8.30 5.96
C LYS A 901 34.26 -9.28 5.37
N ASP A 902 34.64 -10.55 5.18
CA ASP A 902 33.77 -11.57 4.61
C ASP A 902 32.67 -12.03 5.59
N THR A 903 32.81 -11.73 6.89
CA THR A 903 31.78 -11.93 7.90
C THR A 903 30.79 -10.76 7.90
N LEU A 904 31.28 -9.51 7.94
CA LEU A 904 30.46 -8.30 7.79
C LEU A 904 29.66 -8.28 6.48
N LEU A 905 30.22 -8.79 5.37
CA LEU A 905 29.50 -8.92 4.10
C LEU A 905 28.34 -9.94 4.18
N ARG A 906 28.48 -11.02 4.96
CA ARG A 906 27.39 -11.98 5.21
C ARG A 906 26.31 -11.39 6.12
N GLU A 907 26.70 -10.69 7.19
CA GLU A 907 25.78 -10.01 8.11
C GLU A 907 25.00 -8.90 7.39
N MET A 908 25.66 -8.08 6.56
CA MET A 908 25.01 -7.09 5.70
C MET A 908 24.10 -7.75 4.64
N GLY A 909 24.42 -8.95 4.18
CA GLY A 909 23.53 -9.76 3.33
C GLY A 909 22.25 -10.17 4.06
N LEU A 910 22.37 -10.69 5.29
CA LEU A 910 21.25 -11.05 6.15
C LEU A 910 20.39 -9.83 6.52
N LEU A 911 21.01 -8.71 6.90
CA LEU A 911 20.33 -7.44 7.18
C LEU A 911 19.56 -6.90 5.96
N ARG A 912 20.11 -7.05 4.74
CA ARG A 912 19.38 -6.70 3.51
C ARG A 912 18.16 -7.60 3.31
N GLN A 913 18.27 -8.91 3.56
CA GLN A 913 17.14 -9.84 3.45
C GLN A 913 16.05 -9.58 4.51
N THR A 914 16.41 -9.31 5.76
CA THR A 914 15.42 -9.02 6.82
C THR A 914 14.75 -7.66 6.61
N LEU A 915 15.50 -6.63 6.22
CA LEU A 915 14.94 -5.32 5.85
C LEU A 915 14.10 -5.37 4.56
N GLN A 916 14.35 -6.32 3.66
CA GLN A 916 13.50 -6.53 2.48
C GLN A 916 12.20 -7.23 2.85
N LYS A 917 12.26 -8.36 3.58
CA LYS A 917 11.05 -9.03 4.10
C LYS A 917 10.17 -8.10 4.94
N ARG A 918 10.79 -7.24 5.75
CA ARG A 918 10.08 -6.23 6.54
C ARG A 918 9.33 -5.22 5.66
N LYS A 919 9.95 -4.71 4.59
CA LYS A 919 9.24 -3.83 3.62
C LYS A 919 8.12 -4.57 2.88
N GLU A 920 8.31 -5.85 2.57
CA GLU A 920 7.29 -6.68 1.93
C GLU A 920 6.09 -6.89 2.87
N GLN A 921 6.32 -7.01 4.19
CA GLN A 921 5.28 -7.00 5.22
C GLN A 921 4.63 -5.61 5.37
N GLU A 922 5.40 -4.54 5.53
CA GLU A 922 4.89 -3.15 5.63
C GLU A 922 4.05 -2.77 4.39
N LEU A 923 4.40 -3.26 3.20
CA LEU A 923 3.60 -3.10 1.97
C LEU A 923 2.33 -3.97 1.94
N GLN A 924 2.31 -5.13 2.60
CA GLN A 924 1.10 -5.95 2.76
C GLN A 924 0.15 -5.33 3.79
N GLU A 925 0.67 -4.82 4.89
CA GLU A 925 -0.06 -4.08 5.93
C GLU A 925 -0.67 -2.81 5.35
N LEU A 926 0.11 -1.98 4.64
CA LEU A 926 -0.41 -0.80 3.96
C LEU A 926 -1.48 -1.13 2.91
N ARG A 927 -1.34 -2.23 2.16
CA ARG A 927 -2.40 -2.69 1.23
C ARG A 927 -3.68 -3.04 1.98
N ALA A 928 -3.59 -3.81 3.06
CA ALA A 928 -4.75 -4.14 3.89
C ALA A 928 -5.38 -2.90 4.53
N GLU A 929 -4.58 -1.92 4.97
CA GLU A 929 -5.08 -0.62 5.43
C GLU A 929 -5.80 0.15 4.32
N TYR A 930 -5.24 0.22 3.11
CA TYR A 930 -5.88 0.86 1.96
C TYR A 930 -7.17 0.16 1.56
N ASP A 931 -7.22 -1.18 1.55
CA ASP A 931 -8.42 -1.96 1.26
C ASP A 931 -9.51 -1.72 2.33
N VAL A 932 -9.14 -1.68 3.62
CA VAL A 932 -10.04 -1.29 4.72
C VAL A 932 -10.51 0.16 4.57
N ARG A 933 -9.65 1.08 4.11
CA ARG A 933 -10.00 2.49 3.87
C ARG A 933 -10.91 2.65 2.66
N ILE A 934 -10.75 1.82 1.63
CA ILE A 934 -11.63 1.71 0.47
C ILE A 934 -12.98 1.09 0.85
N GLU A 935 -13.01 0.06 1.70
CA GLU A 935 -14.24 -0.46 2.32
C GLU A 935 -14.95 0.63 3.14
N GLN A 936 -14.23 1.37 3.99
CA GLN A 936 -14.81 2.48 4.75
C GLN A 936 -15.31 3.62 3.84
N LEU A 937 -14.62 3.92 2.73
CA LEU A 937 -15.06 4.92 1.76
C LEU A 937 -16.28 4.44 0.97
N LYS A 938 -16.32 3.17 0.54
CA LYS A 938 -17.51 2.53 -0.04
C LYS A 938 -18.67 2.60 0.94
N GLN A 939 -18.53 2.11 2.17
CA GLN A 939 -19.58 2.18 3.19
C GLN A 939 -20.02 3.61 3.53
N ARG A 940 -19.13 4.62 3.43
CA ARG A 940 -19.51 6.04 3.53
C ARG A 940 -20.26 6.53 2.29
N GLN A 941 -19.84 6.09 1.10
CA GLN A 941 -20.49 6.41 -0.17
C GLN A 941 -21.86 5.73 -0.27
N ASP A 942 -22.00 4.46 0.12
CA ASP A 942 -23.27 3.72 0.22
C ASP A 942 -24.21 4.42 1.22
N ARG A 943 -23.70 4.85 2.38
CA ARG A 943 -24.48 5.67 3.34
C ARG A 943 -24.79 7.08 2.80
N SER A 944 -24.00 7.60 1.88
CA SER A 944 -24.25 8.87 1.19
C SER A 944 -25.22 8.71 0.02
N ILE A 945 -25.25 7.55 -0.64
CA ILE A 945 -26.20 7.16 -1.67
C ILE A 945 -27.56 6.92 -1.00
N VAL A 946 -27.63 6.08 0.04
CA VAL A 946 -28.87 5.89 0.83
C VAL A 946 -29.40 7.21 1.41
N LYS A 947 -28.52 8.17 1.76
CA LYS A 947 -28.94 9.53 2.11
C LYS A 947 -29.42 10.34 0.90
N MET A 948 -28.69 10.33 -0.21
CA MET A 948 -29.14 10.99 -1.44
C MET A 948 -30.47 10.42 -1.95
N ASP A 949 -30.70 9.12 -1.83
CA ASP A 949 -31.95 8.45 -2.19
C ASP A 949 -33.09 8.91 -1.26
N GLN A 950 -32.83 9.02 0.05
CA GLN A 950 -33.75 9.63 1.02
C GLN A 950 -34.01 11.12 0.74
N ASP A 951 -32.99 11.88 0.36
CA ASP A 951 -33.10 13.30 -0.01
C ASP A 951 -33.79 13.48 -1.39
N TYR A 952 -33.69 12.51 -2.30
CA TYR A 952 -34.36 12.49 -3.61
C TYR A 952 -35.83 12.05 -3.51
N GLU A 953 -36.19 11.11 -2.63
CA GLU A 953 -37.60 10.85 -2.28
C GLU A 953 -38.27 12.10 -1.66
N VAL A 954 -37.48 13.03 -1.12
CA VAL A 954 -37.93 14.28 -0.50
C VAL A 954 -37.89 15.49 -1.46
N ARG A 955 -37.32 15.37 -2.67
CA ARG A 955 -37.23 16.48 -3.66
C ARG A 955 -37.46 16.09 -5.12
N PRO A 956 -38.71 16.14 -5.61
CA PRO A 956 -38.97 16.78 -6.90
C PRO A 956 -38.69 18.29 -6.81
N GLU A 957 -38.40 18.92 -7.97
CA GLU A 957 -38.04 20.35 -8.12
C GLU A 957 -36.66 20.72 -7.51
N VAL A 958 -35.78 21.49 -8.15
CA VAL A 958 -35.86 22.30 -9.37
C VAL A 958 -34.67 22.00 -10.31
N THR A 959 -34.92 22.12 -11.62
CA THR A 959 -33.97 22.25 -12.75
C THR A 959 -32.95 23.41 -12.59
N THR A 960 -31.91 23.66 -13.40
CA THR A 960 -31.56 23.32 -14.81
C THR A 960 -30.07 23.66 -15.10
N VAL A 961 -29.53 23.23 -16.26
CA VAL A 961 -28.48 23.92 -17.08
C VAL A 961 -27.06 24.06 -16.46
N LEU A 962 -26.08 23.23 -16.86
CA LEU A 962 -25.20 23.27 -18.06
C LEU A 962 -24.04 24.30 -17.94
N LEU A 963 -22.75 23.93 -18.12
CA LEU A 963 -21.97 23.73 -19.38
C LEU A 963 -21.93 25.01 -20.26
N THR A 964 -20.82 25.47 -20.86
CA THR A 964 -19.48 24.91 -21.22
C THR A 964 -18.33 25.86 -20.78
N VAL A 965 -17.03 25.52 -20.65
CA VAL A 965 -16.00 24.89 -21.53
C VAL A 965 -15.61 25.76 -22.75
N GLU A 966 -14.29 25.75 -23.05
CA GLU A 966 -13.57 26.29 -24.23
C GLU A 966 -13.17 27.78 -24.25
N ARG A 967 -12.11 28.19 -24.98
CA ARG A 967 -10.68 27.79 -24.93
C ARG A 967 -9.83 28.75 -25.81
N ASP A 968 -8.51 28.70 -25.59
CA ASP A 968 -7.40 28.96 -26.52
C ASP A 968 -7.23 30.33 -27.25
N ASP A 969 -6.00 30.84 -27.11
CA ASP A 969 -5.18 31.49 -28.15
C ASP A 969 -5.72 32.68 -28.96
N ASN A 970 -5.55 33.89 -28.39
CA ASN A 970 -4.79 34.93 -29.09
C ASN A 970 -3.78 35.67 -28.18
N THR A 971 -3.07 34.84 -27.42
CA THR A 971 -1.83 35.07 -26.67
C THR A 971 -0.67 35.70 -27.47
N CYS A 972 -0.83 36.01 -28.75
CA CYS A 972 0.27 36.31 -29.69
C CYS A 972 0.77 37.77 -29.71
N LEU A 973 0.05 38.75 -29.15
CA LEU A 973 0.52 40.16 -29.11
C LEU A 973 0.86 40.67 -27.70
N ALA A 974 0.01 40.40 -26.69
CA ALA A 974 0.28 40.84 -25.31
C ALA A 974 1.53 40.16 -24.71
N MET A 975 1.84 38.92 -25.14
CA MET A 975 3.09 38.22 -24.80
C MET A 975 4.33 38.73 -25.56
N ALA A 976 4.25 39.82 -26.33
CA ALA A 976 5.45 40.57 -26.72
C ALA A 976 5.70 41.72 -25.72
N GLN A 977 4.67 42.51 -25.41
CA GLN A 977 4.84 43.77 -24.66
C GLN A 977 4.97 43.58 -23.14
N LEU A 978 4.34 42.54 -22.57
CA LEU A 978 4.52 42.17 -21.15
C LEU A 978 5.66 41.18 -20.93
N ARG A 979 6.33 40.70 -21.99
CA ARG A 979 7.53 39.85 -21.87
C ARG A 979 8.85 40.62 -21.70
N ASP A 980 8.86 41.91 -21.99
CA ASP A 980 10.08 42.75 -21.88
C ASP A 980 10.10 43.63 -20.61
N LEU A 981 8.98 43.71 -19.89
CA LEU A 981 8.89 44.23 -18.50
C LEU A 981 8.46 43.14 -17.48
N LEU A 982 8.47 41.89 -17.96
CA LEU A 982 8.71 40.67 -17.21
C LEU A 982 10.06 40.74 -16.47
N GLU A 983 10.40 39.65 -15.78
CA GLU A 983 11.77 39.23 -15.44
C GLU A 983 12.58 40.18 -14.53
N ALA A 984 13.00 41.34 -15.02
CA ALA A 984 13.94 42.25 -14.39
C ALA A 984 13.37 42.84 -13.08
N GLU A 985 12.16 43.41 -13.13
CA GLU A 985 11.58 44.12 -12.01
C GLU A 985 10.88 43.18 -11.02
N ARG A 986 11.76 42.49 -10.28
CA ARG A 986 11.57 42.24 -8.84
C ARG A 986 10.48 41.24 -8.48
N ARG A 987 10.62 40.04 -9.06
CA ARG A 987 10.37 38.77 -8.34
C ARG A 987 10.99 38.81 -6.91
N SER A 988 12.15 39.45 -6.75
CA SER A 988 12.78 39.75 -5.45
C SER A 988 11.95 40.63 -4.51
N ALA A 989 11.30 41.69 -5.00
CA ALA A 989 10.37 42.46 -4.17
C ALA A 989 9.08 41.68 -3.92
N SER A 990 8.64 40.84 -4.86
CA SER A 990 7.45 40.02 -4.65
C SER A 990 7.58 39.08 -3.45
N HIS A 991 8.77 38.54 -3.12
CA HIS A 991 8.85 37.59 -2.01
C HIS A 991 8.73 38.26 -0.62
N THR A 992 9.50 39.31 -0.34
CA THR A 992 9.41 40.04 0.94
C THR A 992 8.13 40.86 1.05
N LYS A 993 7.64 41.40 -0.08
CA LYS A 993 6.32 42.04 -0.13
C LYS A 993 5.19 41.00 -0.04
N ASN A 994 5.37 39.73 -0.42
CA ASN A 994 4.35 38.69 -0.24
C ASN A 994 4.21 38.24 1.22
N GLU A 995 5.28 38.17 2.01
CA GLU A 995 5.13 37.93 3.46
C GLU A 995 4.37 39.08 4.14
N GLY A 996 4.72 40.32 3.78
CA GLY A 996 3.94 41.51 4.17
C GLY A 996 2.51 41.49 3.63
N ILE A 997 2.29 41.05 2.39
CA ILE A 997 0.98 40.97 1.71
C ILE A 997 0.18 39.74 2.14
N GLU A 998 0.71 38.70 2.78
CA GLU A 998 -0.09 37.64 3.39
C GLU A 998 -0.61 38.07 4.77
N LEU A 999 0.22 38.75 5.57
CA LEU A 999 -0.25 39.43 6.79
C LEU A 999 -1.25 40.55 6.45
N VAL A 1000 -0.98 41.34 5.41
CA VAL A 1000 -1.88 42.40 4.94
C VAL A 1000 -3.07 41.83 4.15
N ARG A 1001 -3.03 40.67 3.47
CA ARG A 1001 -4.22 40.04 2.87
C ARG A 1001 -5.07 39.30 3.88
N ARG A 1002 -4.51 38.71 4.94
CA ARG A 1002 -5.33 38.15 6.02
C ARG A 1002 -6.10 39.27 6.73
N SER A 1003 -5.48 40.43 6.95
CA SER A 1003 -6.17 41.61 7.48
C SER A 1003 -7.00 42.39 6.44
N SER A 1004 -6.64 42.42 5.15
CA SER A 1004 -7.40 43.14 4.11
C SER A 1004 -8.47 42.29 3.44
N SER A 1005 -8.41 40.96 3.50
CA SER A 1005 -9.55 40.09 3.18
C SER A 1005 -10.56 40.10 4.33
N ALA A 1006 -10.10 40.26 5.57
CA ALA A 1006 -10.99 40.57 6.70
C ALA A 1006 -11.60 41.97 6.57
N LYS A 1007 -10.82 43.01 6.20
CA LYS A 1007 -11.37 44.34 5.93
C LYS A 1007 -12.29 44.37 4.71
N MET A 1008 -11.93 43.77 3.56
CA MET A 1008 -12.82 43.68 2.39
C MET A 1008 -14.04 42.76 2.62
N ALA A 1009 -14.07 41.94 3.68
CA ALA A 1009 -15.28 41.27 4.14
C ALA A 1009 -16.11 42.22 5.02
N LEU A 1010 -15.47 42.91 5.98
CA LEU A 1010 -16.11 43.91 6.84
C LEU A 1010 -16.68 45.11 6.05
N GLU A 1011 -15.93 45.64 5.10
CA GLU A 1011 -16.30 46.73 4.19
C GLU A 1011 -17.47 46.31 3.29
N ARG A 1012 -17.51 45.06 2.80
CA ARG A 1012 -18.71 44.53 2.13
C ARG A 1012 -19.89 44.39 3.07
N THR A 1013 -19.70 43.90 4.30
CA THR A 1013 -20.81 43.88 5.28
C THR A 1013 -21.21 45.27 5.76
N GLU A 1014 -20.33 46.28 5.68
CA GLU A 1014 -20.66 47.69 5.92
C GLU A 1014 -21.37 48.33 4.73
N GLU A 1015 -21.04 47.97 3.49
CA GLU A 1015 -21.79 48.40 2.29
C GLU A 1015 -23.15 47.72 2.25
N GLU A 1016 -23.24 46.42 2.53
CA GLU A 1016 -24.50 45.68 2.69
C GLU A 1016 -25.33 46.22 3.86
N LEU A 1017 -24.71 46.64 4.98
CA LEU A 1017 -25.39 47.35 6.07
C LEU A 1017 -25.83 48.75 5.66
N LYS A 1018 -25.02 49.53 4.92
CA LYS A 1018 -25.40 50.87 4.43
C LYS A 1018 -26.55 50.77 3.43
N ASP A 1019 -26.57 49.76 2.56
CA ASP A 1019 -27.66 49.50 1.62
C ASP A 1019 -28.93 48.99 2.33
N ALA A 1020 -28.79 48.14 3.35
CA ALA A 1020 -29.90 47.70 4.18
C ALA A 1020 -30.45 48.86 5.04
N GLN A 1021 -29.59 49.74 5.53
CA GLN A 1021 -29.97 50.89 6.34
C GLN A 1021 -30.56 52.01 5.48
N GLN A 1022 -30.09 52.25 4.23
CA GLN A 1022 -30.77 53.12 3.28
C GLN A 1022 -32.13 52.57 2.81
N LYS A 1023 -32.33 51.24 2.82
CA LYS A 1023 -33.65 50.63 2.58
C LYS A 1023 -34.56 50.83 3.80
N LEU A 1024 -34.08 50.58 5.02
CA LEU A 1024 -34.82 50.87 6.25
C LEU A 1024 -35.13 52.37 6.40
N ASP A 1025 -34.19 53.26 6.11
CA ASP A 1025 -34.42 54.72 6.19
C ASP A 1025 -35.54 55.11 5.21
N LYS A 1026 -35.49 54.63 3.94
CA LYS A 1026 -36.59 54.80 2.97
C LYS A 1026 -37.90 54.19 3.44
N GLU A 1027 -37.91 52.96 3.94
CA GLU A 1027 -39.11 52.32 4.49
C GLU A 1027 -39.66 53.10 5.70
N THR A 1028 -38.82 53.75 6.52
CA THR A 1028 -39.28 54.58 7.65
C THR A 1028 -39.65 56.02 7.27
N ASP A 1029 -39.17 56.54 6.13
CA ASP A 1029 -39.62 57.81 5.56
C ASP A 1029 -40.94 57.60 4.79
N GLU A 1030 -41.09 56.49 4.05
CA GLU A 1030 -42.37 56.03 3.47
C GLU A 1030 -43.43 55.75 4.57
N LEU A 1031 -43.02 55.25 5.74
CA LEU A 1031 -43.86 55.13 6.95
C LEU A 1031 -43.96 56.43 7.79
N ARG A 1032 -43.43 57.55 7.32
CA ARG A 1032 -43.61 58.90 7.90
C ARG A 1032 -44.35 59.86 6.96
N GLU A 1033 -44.38 59.59 5.66
CA GLU A 1033 -45.24 60.25 4.67
C GLU A 1033 -46.64 59.60 4.58
N ALA A 1034 -46.84 58.43 5.22
CA ALA A 1034 -48.12 57.72 5.39
C ALA A 1034 -48.77 57.96 6.77
#